data_AF-A0A533X8X6-F1
#
_entry.id   AF-A0A533X8X6-F1
#
_cell.length_a   1.000
_cell.length_b   1.000
_cell.length_c   1.000
_cell.angle_alpha   90.00
_cell.angle_beta   90.00
_cell.angle_gamma   90.00
#
_symmetry.space_group_name_H-M   'P 1'
#
loop_
_entity.id
_entity.type
_entity.pdbx_description
1 polymer ?
#
loop_
_entity_poly.entity_id
_entity_poly.type
_entity_poly.pdbx_seq_one_letter_code
_entity_poly.pdbx_strand_id
1 'polypeptide(L)'
;MNLLGNSSKRTYSLAIVTVLFLAAIVTATARISFAATSSSGIVIPLYTYPTDGSWAATFQARSAHPNVPIITVINPSNGPGGSSDLNYVQGVKNFQAAGIIVLGYVATGYASQLITSLESQISSYKNWYSVNGIMFDEMSSVQGNESYYSTLNTYVKSLGMTMTMGNPGTSVPSSYIGTLDSLFIFEQSGLPTLSYLSSYSGHQKSNFAYIGYTVSPLNAAFEAASSQYAGWLYITDAGLPNPYNVLPSYFMNEVAALDPSTATTTTAPVVTTTATKATTTLSTTTSGGGSIWQPTLNTSWQWQLTGQIDLSTHVQMYDIDAFGNTAATVATLHSMGGHVVCYISGGTFEDWRPDVGRFPASVLGSAVAGWAGERWLDVRQLTVLGPIMSARMDMCAQKGFDGIEIDNVDGYSNPTGFPLTYQDQLNYDTFMANAAHARGLSVGLKNDVGQVKDLLPYFNWALDESCFNFNECNTLLPFINAGKPVFQTQYETSQYCAQANALNFNGIVKHLLLDAWIQPCRSSTSTTTTTTSTTTSATNTATTTTTTGGTLATLSISTVNTSNQPITGFYIQSIRDNTVGTSTGGNFTPQTVTAIVGHSYSITVDDYGNNYIVGANIGTFGRTIANGGGGTTTFTLQGNTNIVFAMGTSAPANPKATFTVVSVDLNGKQFSGMWTTVNSNGVTLATGFTPFTFTGGMGVQYLVTVANWQVVVFVHWDDGTTNPNRALSSIQDTTLTAYYDVPGTPLTVTLGSVSMTGTSFSGMWMQVHSGGSLVASGFTPLSFNATYGMTYTVSAANWRYYVFDHWGDGITNATEPLTVDGPTTLTAYYRTPVTVTIQSVNPFGQAFSGMWTEVWFGGTLYRSGGTTLTFTATWGLPYTIYVANYQNYVFLHWGSGNGNTNPYRTVTPTEDTVIVAVYSTS
;
A
#
# COMPACT_ATOMS: atom_id res chain seq x y z
N MET A 1 -44.78 9.60 -56.53
CA MET A 1 -44.45 8.45 -57.39
C MET A 1 -42.99 8.08 -57.16
N ASN A 2 -42.77 7.06 -56.32
CA ASN A 2 -41.90 5.92 -56.52
C ASN A 2 -40.54 6.01 -57.26
N LEU A 3 -39.51 5.61 -56.50
CA LEU A 3 -38.52 4.53 -56.76
C LEU A 3 -37.13 4.90 -57.32
N LEU A 4 -36.15 4.58 -56.45
CA LEU A 4 -34.99 3.69 -56.64
C LEU A 4 -34.01 3.93 -57.81
N GLY A 5 -32.71 3.82 -57.47
CA GLY A 5 -31.88 2.83 -58.17
C GLY A 5 -30.52 3.30 -58.68
N ASN A 6 -29.49 3.02 -57.87
CA ASN A 6 -28.33 2.20 -58.21
C ASN A 6 -27.26 2.69 -59.25
N SER A 7 -26.04 2.83 -58.71
CA SER A 7 -24.70 2.43 -59.22
C SER A 7 -24.29 2.57 -60.71
N SER A 8 -23.10 3.17 -60.91
CA SER A 8 -21.91 2.51 -61.50
C SER A 8 -20.70 3.46 -61.52
N LYS A 9 -19.61 3.10 -60.82
CA LYS A 9 -18.31 2.63 -61.33
C LYS A 9 -17.50 3.64 -62.18
N ARG A 10 -16.36 4.08 -61.64
CA ARG A 10 -15.13 4.27 -62.42
C ARG A 10 -13.98 3.48 -61.81
N THR A 11 -13.38 2.70 -62.69
CA THR A 11 -12.32 1.71 -62.61
C THR A 11 -10.94 2.36 -62.56
N TYR A 12 -10.01 1.78 -61.78
CA TYR A 12 -8.57 1.85 -62.06
C TYR A 12 -7.98 0.43 -61.94
N SER A 13 -7.28 0.02 -62.99
CA SER A 13 -6.66 -1.30 -63.14
C SER A 13 -5.18 -1.28 -62.74
N LEU A 14 -4.81 -2.30 -61.96
CA LEU A 14 -3.51 -2.99 -61.72
C LEU A 14 -2.27 -2.55 -62.54
N ALA A 15 -1.11 -2.25 -61.90
CA ALA A 15 0.02 -3.14 -61.50
C ALA A 15 1.26 -2.85 -62.39
N ILE A 16 2.55 -2.84 -62.00
CA ILE A 16 3.35 -3.45 -60.93
C ILE A 16 4.78 -2.82 -60.96
N VAL A 17 5.49 -2.75 -59.80
CA VAL A 17 6.99 -2.67 -59.61
C VAL A 17 7.67 -1.33 -59.98
N THR A 18 8.44 -0.59 -59.17
CA THR A 18 9.34 -0.85 -58.02
C THR A 18 9.65 0.50 -57.35
N VAL A 19 9.52 0.64 -56.02
CA VAL A 19 10.32 1.59 -55.22
C VAL A 19 10.57 0.95 -53.86
N LEU A 20 11.84 0.70 -53.58
CA LEU A 20 12.40 0.21 -52.32
C LEU A 20 13.34 1.30 -51.79
N PHE A 21 13.37 1.46 -50.46
CA PHE A 21 14.24 2.33 -49.65
C PHE A 21 13.90 3.82 -49.59
N LEU A 22 13.03 4.19 -48.64
CA LEU A 22 13.36 5.04 -47.48
C LEU A 22 12.08 5.31 -46.66
N ALA A 23 11.87 4.54 -45.57
CA ALA A 23 11.10 4.90 -44.37
C ALA A 23 10.76 3.62 -43.59
N ALA A 24 11.70 3.13 -42.78
CA ALA A 24 11.48 2.01 -41.86
C ALA A 24 12.19 2.30 -40.53
N ILE A 25 11.65 3.23 -39.75
CA ILE A 25 11.78 3.25 -38.28
C ILE A 25 10.46 3.78 -37.71
N VAL A 26 9.43 2.93 -37.72
CA VAL A 26 8.31 2.97 -36.75
C VAL A 26 8.01 1.52 -36.40
N THR A 27 8.52 1.15 -35.22
CA THR A 27 8.19 0.00 -34.36
C THR A 27 7.24 -1.05 -34.93
N ALA A 28 7.81 -2.22 -35.26
CA ALA A 28 7.07 -3.46 -35.34
C ALA A 28 6.40 -3.74 -33.99
N THR A 29 5.08 -3.59 -33.90
CA THR A 29 4.31 -4.36 -32.91
C THR A 29 4.43 -5.81 -33.34
N ALA A 30 5.30 -6.56 -32.66
CA ALA A 30 5.34 -8.00 -32.78
C ALA A 30 3.92 -8.54 -32.53
N ARG A 31 3.28 -9.06 -33.58
CA ARG A 31 2.18 -9.99 -33.39
C ARG A 31 2.79 -11.20 -32.71
N ILE A 32 2.57 -11.35 -31.41
CA ILE A 32 2.87 -12.59 -30.70
C ILE A 32 1.84 -13.60 -31.20
N SER A 33 2.15 -14.24 -32.33
CA SER A 33 1.60 -15.56 -32.61
C SER A 33 2.23 -16.48 -31.56
N PHE A 34 1.43 -16.91 -30.58
CA PHE A 34 1.86 -17.95 -29.65
C PHE A 34 2.20 -19.19 -30.46
N ALA A 35 3.50 -19.49 -30.55
CA ALA A 35 3.94 -20.79 -30.99
C ALA A 35 3.32 -21.81 -30.01
N ALA A 36 2.66 -22.85 -30.54
CA ALA A 36 2.16 -23.96 -29.75
C ALA A 36 3.33 -24.53 -28.93
N THR A 37 3.28 -24.35 -27.61
CA THR A 37 4.28 -24.89 -26.70
C THR A 37 4.14 -26.41 -26.65
N SER A 38 5.22 -27.15 -26.87
CA SER A 38 5.23 -28.61 -26.78
C SER A 38 5.13 -29.12 -25.32
N SER A 39 5.27 -28.23 -24.33
CA SER A 39 5.10 -28.51 -22.90
C SER A 39 3.62 -28.47 -22.49
N SER A 40 3.24 -29.37 -21.58
CA SER A 40 1.94 -29.30 -20.89
C SER A 40 2.00 -28.23 -19.80
N GLY A 41 0.84 -27.71 -19.41
CA GLY A 41 0.72 -26.62 -18.44
C GLY A 41 -0.42 -26.84 -17.45
N ILE A 42 -0.61 -25.85 -16.59
CA ILE A 42 -1.65 -25.86 -15.55
C ILE A 42 -2.82 -24.97 -15.98
N VAL A 43 -4.06 -25.46 -15.80
CA VAL A 43 -5.29 -24.68 -16.02
C VAL A 43 -6.04 -24.52 -14.70
N ILE A 44 -6.20 -23.30 -14.23
CA ILE A 44 -6.69 -23.01 -12.89
C ILE A 44 -8.11 -22.44 -12.98
N PRO A 45 -9.13 -23.14 -12.47
CA PRO A 45 -10.44 -22.55 -12.18
C PRO A 45 -10.30 -21.57 -11.01
N LEU A 46 -9.86 -20.34 -11.27
CA LEU A 46 -9.50 -19.34 -10.27
C LEU A 46 -10.73 -18.53 -9.88
N TYR A 47 -11.66 -19.16 -9.16
CA TYR A 47 -12.97 -18.58 -8.80
C TYR A 47 -12.94 -17.77 -7.51
N THR A 48 -11.77 -17.22 -7.19
CA THR A 48 -11.51 -16.32 -6.08
C THR A 48 -11.49 -14.87 -6.56
N TYR A 49 -11.73 -13.92 -5.66
CA TYR A 49 -11.67 -12.50 -5.97
C TYR A 49 -10.21 -12.03 -6.17
N PRO A 50 -9.88 -11.04 -7.01
CA PRO A 50 -8.49 -10.68 -7.32
C PRO A 50 -7.63 -10.20 -6.16
N THR A 51 -8.22 -9.82 -5.02
CA THR A 51 -7.50 -9.50 -3.78
C THR A 51 -7.25 -10.73 -2.90
N ASP A 52 -7.74 -11.91 -3.30
CA ASP A 52 -7.48 -13.19 -2.66
C ASP A 52 -6.04 -13.68 -2.96
N GLY A 53 -5.42 -14.33 -1.98
CA GLY A 53 -4.01 -14.77 -2.06
C GLY A 53 -3.72 -15.74 -3.22
N SER A 54 -4.73 -16.45 -3.72
CA SER A 54 -4.59 -17.37 -4.87
C SER A 54 -4.13 -16.67 -6.16
N TRP A 55 -4.47 -15.39 -6.36
CA TRP A 55 -3.99 -14.65 -7.52
C TRP A 55 -2.48 -14.39 -7.43
N ALA A 56 -1.99 -14.01 -6.24
CA ALA A 56 -0.56 -13.81 -6.00
C ALA A 56 0.23 -15.13 -6.08
N ALA A 57 -0.30 -16.22 -5.53
CA ALA A 57 0.31 -17.56 -5.61
C ALA A 57 0.43 -18.05 -7.06
N THR A 58 -0.57 -17.77 -7.90
CA THR A 58 -0.54 -18.09 -9.34
C THR A 58 0.58 -17.31 -10.05
N PHE A 59 0.74 -16.02 -9.74
CA PHE A 59 1.84 -15.22 -10.25
C PHE A 59 3.22 -15.74 -9.78
N GLN A 60 3.32 -16.13 -8.51
CA GLN A 60 4.55 -16.71 -7.94
C GLN A 60 4.94 -18.01 -8.64
N ALA A 61 3.98 -18.92 -8.87
CA ALA A 61 4.23 -20.15 -9.59
C ALA A 61 4.70 -19.91 -11.03
N ARG A 62 4.06 -18.96 -11.74
CA ARG A 62 4.49 -18.55 -13.09
C ARG A 62 5.91 -18.02 -13.11
N SER A 63 6.29 -17.23 -12.11
CA SER A 63 7.62 -16.64 -11.99
C SER A 63 8.70 -17.67 -11.65
N ALA A 64 8.38 -18.62 -10.78
CA ALA A 64 9.30 -19.68 -10.36
C ALA A 64 9.51 -20.73 -11.47
N HIS A 65 8.47 -21.03 -12.24
CA HIS A 65 8.49 -22.04 -13.30
C HIS A 65 8.17 -21.40 -14.66
N PRO A 66 9.09 -20.57 -15.20
CA PRO A 66 8.77 -19.75 -16.35
C PRO A 66 8.48 -20.55 -17.64
N ASN A 67 8.85 -21.84 -17.66
CA ASN A 67 8.69 -22.76 -18.78
C ASN A 67 7.36 -23.54 -18.75
N VAL A 68 6.61 -23.45 -17.64
CA VAL A 68 5.31 -24.12 -17.49
C VAL A 68 4.21 -23.13 -17.90
N PRO A 69 3.46 -23.40 -18.98
CA PRO A 69 2.33 -22.55 -19.36
C PRO A 69 1.25 -22.57 -18.27
N ILE A 70 0.66 -21.41 -17.98
CA ILE A 70 -0.45 -21.31 -17.02
C ILE A 70 -1.64 -20.62 -17.69
N ILE A 71 -2.82 -21.23 -17.53
CA ILE A 71 -4.11 -20.66 -17.85
C ILE A 71 -4.89 -20.43 -16.56
N THR A 72 -5.53 -19.26 -16.42
CA THR A 72 -6.46 -18.97 -15.33
C THR A 72 -7.85 -18.69 -15.88
N VAL A 73 -8.87 -19.34 -15.35
CA VAL A 73 -10.28 -19.07 -15.67
C VAL A 73 -10.87 -18.20 -14.57
N ILE A 74 -11.22 -16.95 -14.90
CA ILE A 74 -11.82 -16.00 -13.95
C ILE A 74 -13.34 -16.09 -14.00
N ASN A 75 -13.98 -15.92 -12.85
CA ASN A 75 -15.43 -15.96 -12.73
C ASN A 75 -15.96 -14.86 -11.79
N PRO A 76 -16.09 -13.60 -12.27
CA PRO A 76 -16.55 -12.49 -11.44
C PRO A 76 -17.90 -12.69 -10.76
N SER A 77 -18.88 -13.28 -11.45
CA SER A 77 -20.24 -13.48 -10.93
C SER A 77 -21.02 -14.53 -11.72
N ASN A 78 -20.49 -15.76 -11.85
CA ASN A 78 -21.03 -16.80 -12.74
C ASN A 78 -21.18 -16.28 -14.18
N GLY A 79 -20.15 -15.57 -14.64
CA GLY A 79 -20.19 -14.67 -15.78
C GLY A 79 -19.45 -13.35 -15.50
N PRO A 80 -19.46 -12.39 -16.43
CA PRO A 80 -18.63 -11.18 -16.36
C PRO A 80 -19.08 -10.16 -15.29
N GLY A 81 -20.26 -10.34 -14.68
CA GLY A 81 -20.88 -9.40 -13.75
C GLY A 81 -21.86 -8.41 -14.42
N GLY A 82 -22.48 -7.55 -13.61
CA GLY A 82 -23.39 -6.50 -14.09
C GLY A 82 -22.69 -5.22 -14.58
N SER A 83 -21.44 -5.03 -14.18
CA SER A 83 -20.57 -3.91 -14.56
C SER A 83 -19.10 -4.31 -14.47
N SER A 84 -18.20 -3.51 -15.06
CA SER A 84 -16.75 -3.71 -14.93
C SER A 84 -16.29 -3.52 -13.47
N ASP A 85 -15.48 -4.45 -12.98
CA ASP A 85 -14.80 -4.38 -11.68
C ASP A 85 -13.30 -4.06 -11.86
N LEU A 86 -12.83 -2.98 -11.24
CA LEU A 86 -11.44 -2.50 -11.36
C LEU A 86 -10.39 -3.49 -10.83
N ASN A 87 -10.72 -4.30 -9.82
CA ASN A 87 -9.78 -5.29 -9.29
C ASN A 87 -9.57 -6.43 -10.30
N TYR A 88 -10.62 -6.86 -11.00
CA TYR A 88 -10.48 -7.83 -12.09
C TYR A 88 -9.73 -7.21 -13.28
N VAL A 89 -10.02 -5.97 -13.65
CA VAL A 89 -9.29 -5.27 -14.72
C VAL A 89 -7.78 -5.25 -14.43
N GLN A 90 -7.39 -4.90 -13.20
CA GLN A 90 -5.98 -4.85 -12.84
C GLN A 90 -5.35 -6.24 -12.73
N GLY A 91 -6.05 -7.20 -12.11
CA GLY A 91 -5.57 -8.58 -11.98
C GLY A 91 -5.30 -9.23 -13.34
N VAL A 92 -6.23 -9.10 -14.29
CA VAL A 92 -6.06 -9.65 -15.64
C VAL A 92 -4.86 -9.04 -16.35
N LYS A 93 -4.67 -7.71 -16.25
CA LYS A 93 -3.49 -7.05 -16.82
C LYS A 93 -2.18 -7.58 -16.22
N ASN A 94 -2.14 -7.77 -14.91
CA ASN A 94 -0.95 -8.28 -14.23
C ASN A 94 -0.61 -9.71 -14.67
N PHE A 95 -1.61 -10.57 -14.79
CA PHE A 95 -1.43 -11.94 -15.30
C PHE A 95 -0.96 -11.97 -16.75
N GLN A 96 -1.57 -11.16 -17.62
CA GLN A 96 -1.15 -11.07 -19.01
C GLN A 96 0.28 -10.55 -19.15
N ALA A 97 0.68 -9.57 -18.32
CA ALA A 97 2.06 -9.08 -18.27
C ALA A 97 3.06 -10.15 -17.82
N ALA A 98 2.65 -11.09 -16.97
CA ALA A 98 3.43 -12.24 -16.54
C ALA A 98 3.45 -13.40 -17.58
N GLY A 99 2.75 -13.24 -18.71
CA GLY A 99 2.60 -14.31 -19.69
C GLY A 99 1.67 -15.44 -19.24
N ILE A 100 0.73 -15.16 -18.35
CA ILE A 100 -0.39 -16.05 -18.00
C ILE A 100 -1.55 -15.79 -18.97
N ILE A 101 -2.18 -16.85 -19.45
CA ILE A 101 -3.35 -16.78 -20.33
C ILE A 101 -4.61 -16.71 -19.46
N VAL A 102 -5.40 -15.65 -19.61
CA VAL A 102 -6.62 -15.47 -18.82
C VAL A 102 -7.86 -15.77 -19.67
N LEU A 103 -8.75 -16.64 -19.19
CA LEU A 103 -10.03 -16.97 -19.82
C LEU A 103 -11.20 -16.47 -18.95
N GLY A 104 -12.28 -16.01 -19.58
CA GLY A 104 -13.55 -15.74 -18.89
C GLY A 104 -14.42 -16.99 -18.80
N TYR A 105 -15.08 -17.20 -17.66
CA TYR A 105 -16.06 -18.27 -17.45
C TYR A 105 -17.41 -17.94 -18.10
N VAL A 106 -17.96 -18.85 -18.90
CA VAL A 106 -19.31 -18.74 -19.49
C VAL A 106 -20.05 -20.07 -19.37
N ALA A 107 -21.15 -20.09 -18.61
CA ALA A 107 -22.02 -21.26 -18.49
C ALA A 107 -22.96 -21.39 -19.69
N THR A 108 -22.97 -22.55 -20.35
CA THR A 108 -23.77 -22.78 -21.56
C THR A 108 -25.08 -23.53 -21.30
N GLY A 109 -25.31 -23.98 -20.06
CA GLY A 109 -26.48 -24.76 -19.67
C GLY A 109 -26.68 -26.00 -20.53
N TYR A 110 -25.60 -26.70 -20.89
CA TYR A 110 -25.60 -27.89 -21.74
C TYR A 110 -26.22 -27.64 -23.13
N ALA A 111 -25.85 -26.52 -23.75
CA ALA A 111 -26.38 -26.00 -25.02
C ALA A 111 -27.86 -25.58 -24.98
N SER A 112 -28.43 -25.32 -23.80
CA SER A 112 -29.79 -24.76 -23.67
C SER A 112 -29.84 -23.23 -23.72
N GLN A 113 -28.72 -22.55 -23.43
CA GLN A 113 -28.65 -21.10 -23.46
C GLN A 113 -28.70 -20.56 -24.89
N LEU A 114 -29.32 -19.40 -25.10
CA LEU A 114 -29.34 -18.74 -26.41
C LEU A 114 -27.96 -18.21 -26.75
N ILE A 115 -27.45 -18.52 -27.96
CA ILE A 115 -26.14 -18.08 -28.44
C ILE A 115 -25.98 -16.56 -28.30
N THR A 116 -27.01 -15.77 -28.64
CA THR A 116 -26.98 -14.30 -28.54
C THR A 116 -26.78 -13.78 -27.11
N SER A 117 -27.28 -14.50 -26.10
CA SER A 117 -27.03 -14.17 -24.69
C SER A 117 -25.57 -14.41 -24.32
N LEU A 118 -25.02 -15.54 -24.77
CA LEU A 118 -23.62 -15.88 -24.53
C LEU A 118 -22.67 -14.93 -25.27
N GLU A 119 -22.98 -14.55 -26.50
CA GLU A 119 -22.22 -13.54 -27.28
C GLU A 119 -22.12 -12.20 -26.54
N SER A 120 -23.19 -11.77 -25.85
CA SER A 120 -23.19 -10.57 -25.02
C SER A 120 -22.25 -10.69 -23.80
N GLN A 121 -22.26 -11.85 -23.12
CA GLN A 121 -21.36 -12.11 -22.00
C GLN A 121 -19.90 -12.18 -22.46
N ILE A 122 -19.63 -12.87 -23.57
CA ILE A 122 -18.30 -12.97 -24.19
C ILE A 122 -17.78 -11.57 -24.58
N SER A 123 -18.64 -10.74 -25.17
CA SER A 123 -18.30 -9.34 -25.48
C SER A 123 -17.98 -8.53 -24.23
N SER A 124 -18.70 -8.75 -23.12
CA SER A 124 -18.44 -8.07 -21.86
C SER A 124 -17.08 -8.46 -21.28
N TYR A 125 -16.72 -9.75 -21.29
CA TYR A 125 -15.38 -10.19 -20.91
C TYR A 125 -14.28 -9.54 -21.75
N LYS A 126 -14.49 -9.47 -23.07
CA LYS A 126 -13.54 -8.82 -23.99
C LYS A 126 -13.40 -7.33 -23.68
N ASN A 127 -14.51 -6.62 -23.51
CA ASN A 127 -14.54 -5.17 -23.38
C ASN A 127 -14.12 -4.67 -22.00
N TRP A 128 -14.49 -5.38 -20.93
CA TRP A 128 -14.21 -4.95 -19.56
C TRP A 128 -12.82 -5.42 -19.11
N TYR A 129 -12.51 -6.70 -19.31
CA TYR A 129 -11.33 -7.32 -18.70
C TYR A 129 -10.22 -7.63 -19.70
N SER A 130 -10.48 -7.53 -21.01
CA SER A 130 -9.49 -7.80 -22.07
C SER A 130 -8.89 -9.22 -22.00
N VAL A 131 -9.68 -10.23 -21.60
CA VAL A 131 -9.23 -11.63 -21.50
C VAL A 131 -8.71 -12.21 -22.83
N ASN A 132 -7.89 -13.26 -22.74
CA ASN A 132 -7.30 -13.96 -23.88
C ASN A 132 -8.26 -14.95 -24.55
N GLY A 133 -9.34 -15.35 -23.87
CA GLY A 133 -10.23 -16.40 -24.32
C GLY A 133 -11.39 -16.69 -23.39
N ILE A 134 -12.12 -17.78 -23.65
CA ILE A 134 -13.32 -18.17 -22.91
C ILE A 134 -13.26 -19.66 -22.56
N MET A 135 -13.67 -19.99 -21.34
CA MET A 135 -13.97 -21.36 -20.93
C MET A 135 -15.50 -21.52 -20.87
N PHE A 136 -16.03 -22.44 -21.67
CA PHE A 136 -17.44 -22.80 -21.71
C PHE A 136 -17.71 -23.92 -20.71
N ASP A 137 -18.33 -23.57 -19.59
CA ASP A 137 -18.74 -24.54 -18.58
C ASP A 137 -20.16 -25.04 -18.83
N GLU A 138 -20.52 -26.11 -18.13
CA GLU A 138 -21.75 -26.87 -18.38
C GLU A 138 -21.87 -27.23 -19.87
N MET A 139 -20.77 -27.59 -20.52
CA MET A 139 -20.76 -27.95 -21.93
C MET A 139 -21.55 -29.24 -22.16
N SER A 140 -22.31 -29.30 -23.24
CA SER A 140 -23.02 -30.51 -23.65
C SER A 140 -22.02 -31.54 -24.20
N SER A 141 -22.11 -32.78 -23.73
CA SER A 141 -21.44 -33.94 -24.32
C SER A 141 -22.37 -34.75 -25.23
N VAL A 142 -23.54 -34.20 -25.60
CA VAL A 142 -24.50 -34.86 -26.49
C VAL A 142 -24.11 -34.66 -27.95
N GLN A 143 -23.93 -35.76 -28.69
CA GLN A 143 -23.62 -35.71 -30.12
C GLN A 143 -24.72 -34.97 -30.90
N GLY A 144 -24.33 -34.07 -31.80
CA GLY A 144 -25.20 -33.15 -32.54
C GLY A 144 -25.06 -31.68 -32.10
N ASN A 145 -24.63 -31.43 -30.85
CA ASN A 145 -24.44 -30.07 -30.34
C ASN A 145 -23.07 -29.47 -30.70
N GLU A 146 -22.21 -30.15 -31.48
CA GLU A 146 -20.90 -29.62 -31.92
C GLU A 146 -21.04 -28.31 -32.72
N SER A 147 -22.12 -28.18 -33.50
CA SER A 147 -22.44 -26.97 -34.26
C SER A 147 -22.66 -25.73 -33.37
N TYR A 148 -23.21 -25.94 -32.17
CA TYR A 148 -23.42 -24.90 -31.17
C TYR A 148 -22.08 -24.34 -30.67
N TYR A 149 -21.15 -25.22 -30.28
CA TYR A 149 -19.85 -24.81 -29.75
C TYR A 149 -18.90 -24.32 -30.84
N SER A 150 -18.94 -24.86 -32.06
CA SER A 150 -18.17 -24.31 -33.20
C SER A 150 -18.62 -22.90 -33.58
N THR A 151 -19.92 -22.59 -33.44
CA THR A 151 -20.44 -21.23 -33.61
C THR A 151 -19.89 -20.27 -32.54
N LEU A 152 -19.96 -20.67 -31.26
CA LEU A 152 -19.40 -19.88 -30.16
C LEU A 152 -17.88 -19.71 -30.29
N ASN A 153 -17.16 -20.76 -30.69
CA ASN A 153 -15.73 -20.70 -30.95
C ASN A 153 -15.42 -19.65 -32.03
N THR A 154 -16.13 -19.71 -33.15
CA THR A 154 -15.99 -18.73 -34.25
C THR A 154 -16.22 -17.31 -33.76
N TYR A 155 -17.23 -17.10 -32.92
CA TYR A 155 -17.50 -15.78 -32.32
C TYR A 155 -16.35 -15.30 -31.43
N VAL A 156 -15.86 -16.14 -30.51
CA VAL A 156 -14.70 -15.82 -29.66
C VAL A 156 -13.48 -15.43 -30.51
N LYS A 157 -13.18 -16.22 -31.57
CA LYS A 157 -12.07 -15.92 -32.48
C LYS A 157 -12.29 -14.60 -33.24
N SER A 158 -13.52 -14.27 -33.61
CA SER A 158 -13.84 -13.02 -34.32
C SER A 158 -13.52 -11.76 -33.49
N LEU A 159 -13.54 -11.88 -32.15
CA LEU A 159 -13.16 -10.80 -31.21
C LEU A 159 -11.64 -10.72 -30.97
N GLY A 160 -10.85 -11.51 -31.69
CA GLY A 160 -9.38 -11.55 -31.58
C GLY A 160 -8.87 -12.27 -30.33
N MET A 161 -9.72 -13.05 -29.66
CA MET A 161 -9.30 -13.95 -28.58
C MET A 161 -8.76 -15.27 -29.15
N THR A 162 -7.77 -15.87 -28.49
CA THR A 162 -6.95 -16.95 -29.07
C THR A 162 -7.21 -18.32 -28.47
N MET A 163 -7.93 -18.43 -27.35
CA MET A 163 -8.16 -19.69 -26.64
C MET A 163 -9.64 -19.92 -26.31
N THR A 164 -10.13 -21.14 -26.56
CA THR A 164 -11.44 -21.64 -26.12
C THR A 164 -11.28 -23.01 -25.47
N MET A 165 -11.89 -23.15 -24.30
CA MET A 165 -11.93 -24.41 -23.57
C MET A 165 -13.37 -24.82 -23.32
N GLY A 166 -13.65 -26.11 -23.33
CA GLY A 166 -14.98 -26.65 -23.06
C GLY A 166 -14.96 -27.64 -21.90
N ASN A 167 -15.83 -27.45 -20.92
CA ASN A 167 -15.95 -28.30 -19.75
C ASN A 167 -17.34 -28.93 -19.62
N PRO A 168 -17.51 -30.22 -19.93
CA PRO A 168 -18.77 -30.93 -19.78
C PRO A 168 -18.91 -31.67 -18.44
N GLY A 169 -17.90 -31.64 -17.56
CA GLY A 169 -17.88 -32.38 -16.29
C GLY A 169 -17.81 -33.91 -16.44
N THR A 170 -17.63 -34.41 -17.67
CA THR A 170 -17.63 -35.84 -17.99
C THR A 170 -16.82 -36.12 -19.25
N SER A 171 -16.76 -37.38 -19.67
CA SER A 171 -16.08 -37.76 -20.91
C SER A 171 -16.75 -37.16 -22.14
N VAL A 172 -15.93 -36.77 -23.13
CA VAL A 172 -16.41 -36.13 -24.35
C VAL A 172 -16.40 -37.13 -25.52
N PRO A 173 -17.47 -37.21 -26.33
CA PRO A 173 -17.45 -37.98 -27.57
C PRO A 173 -16.36 -37.50 -28.53
N SER A 174 -15.78 -38.42 -29.30
CA SER A 174 -14.70 -38.08 -30.24
C SER A 174 -15.09 -37.07 -31.32
N SER A 175 -16.38 -36.94 -31.65
CA SER A 175 -16.88 -35.95 -32.61
C SER A 175 -16.68 -34.49 -32.19
N TYR A 176 -16.51 -34.23 -30.89
CA TYR A 176 -16.24 -32.89 -30.36
C TYR A 176 -14.78 -32.46 -30.49
N ILE A 177 -13.85 -33.40 -30.66
CA ILE A 177 -12.42 -33.10 -30.68
C ILE A 177 -12.12 -32.17 -31.87
N GLY A 178 -11.59 -30.98 -31.57
CA GLY A 178 -11.34 -29.93 -32.56
C GLY A 178 -12.48 -28.90 -32.72
N THR A 179 -13.58 -29.04 -31.99
CA THR A 179 -14.67 -28.03 -31.97
C THR A 179 -14.24 -26.75 -31.22
N LEU A 180 -13.50 -26.94 -30.13
CA LEU A 180 -12.83 -25.92 -29.31
C LEU A 180 -11.32 -26.23 -29.27
N ASP A 181 -10.49 -25.30 -28.81
CA ASP A 181 -9.04 -25.52 -28.79
C ASP A 181 -8.64 -26.60 -27.77
N SER A 182 -9.35 -26.69 -26.63
CA SER A 182 -9.14 -27.74 -25.63
C SER A 182 -10.43 -28.16 -24.95
N LEU A 183 -10.49 -29.41 -24.50
CA LEU A 183 -11.67 -30.00 -23.86
C LEU A 183 -11.26 -30.66 -22.53
N PHE A 184 -11.96 -30.34 -21.46
CA PHE A 184 -11.87 -31.11 -20.22
C PHE A 184 -12.52 -32.47 -20.45
N ILE A 185 -11.70 -33.52 -20.49
CA ILE A 185 -12.17 -34.90 -20.73
C ILE A 185 -12.45 -35.66 -19.44
N PHE A 186 -12.03 -35.11 -18.29
CA PHE A 186 -12.22 -35.70 -16.98
C PHE A 186 -12.31 -34.59 -15.93
N GLU A 187 -13.33 -34.68 -15.07
CA GLU A 187 -13.52 -33.82 -13.90
C GLU A 187 -14.23 -34.65 -12.82
N GLN A 188 -13.46 -35.30 -11.94
CA GLN A 188 -14.00 -36.19 -10.91
C GLN A 188 -13.14 -36.17 -9.63
N SER A 189 -13.69 -36.74 -8.56
CA SER A 189 -12.91 -37.04 -7.36
C SER A 189 -11.86 -38.09 -7.68
N GLY A 190 -10.60 -37.82 -7.34
CA GLY A 190 -9.45 -38.67 -7.68
C GLY A 190 -8.80 -38.33 -9.02
N LEU A 191 -7.88 -39.20 -9.44
CA LEU A 191 -7.12 -39.03 -10.68
C LEU A 191 -7.66 -39.95 -11.80
N PRO A 192 -7.61 -39.53 -13.08
CA PRO A 192 -7.88 -40.43 -14.19
C PRO A 192 -6.81 -41.54 -14.24
N THR A 193 -7.11 -42.67 -14.90
CA THR A 193 -6.07 -43.68 -15.14
C THR A 193 -5.21 -43.30 -16.34
N LEU A 194 -3.92 -43.66 -16.35
CA LEU A 194 -3.06 -43.44 -17.52
C LEU A 194 -3.57 -44.19 -18.76
N SER A 195 -4.18 -45.37 -18.57
CA SER A 195 -4.83 -46.12 -19.65
C SER A 195 -5.97 -45.32 -20.29
N TYR A 196 -6.83 -44.70 -19.46
CA TYR A 196 -7.89 -43.81 -19.91
C TYR A 196 -7.34 -42.63 -20.72
N LEU A 197 -6.33 -41.92 -20.20
CA LEU A 197 -5.72 -40.79 -20.92
C LEU A 197 -5.06 -41.23 -22.23
N SER A 198 -4.37 -42.37 -22.24
CA SER A 198 -3.71 -42.90 -23.44
C SER A 198 -4.68 -43.28 -24.57
N SER A 199 -5.97 -43.49 -24.28
CA SER A 199 -6.99 -43.71 -25.31
C SER A 199 -7.16 -42.52 -26.26
N TYR A 200 -6.71 -41.32 -25.87
CA TYR A 200 -6.76 -40.10 -26.65
C TYR A 200 -5.47 -39.80 -27.45
N SER A 201 -4.45 -40.67 -27.40
CA SER A 201 -3.13 -40.46 -28.01
C SER A 201 -3.14 -40.27 -29.53
N GLY A 202 -4.26 -40.58 -30.21
CA GLY A 202 -4.45 -40.31 -31.65
C GLY A 202 -4.65 -38.83 -32.00
N HIS A 203 -4.72 -37.94 -31.01
CA HIS A 203 -4.91 -36.50 -31.18
C HIS A 203 -3.81 -35.71 -30.47
N GLN A 204 -3.68 -34.42 -30.79
CA GLN A 204 -2.72 -33.55 -30.10
C GLN A 204 -3.10 -33.39 -28.63
N LYS A 205 -2.14 -33.60 -27.72
CA LYS A 205 -2.40 -33.49 -26.27
C LYS A 205 -2.95 -32.12 -25.85
N SER A 206 -2.61 -31.05 -26.56
CA SER A 206 -3.15 -29.69 -26.34
C SER A 206 -4.67 -29.62 -26.41
N ASN A 207 -5.30 -30.56 -27.11
CA ASN A 207 -6.76 -30.64 -27.24
C ASN A 207 -7.45 -31.12 -25.95
N PHE A 208 -6.69 -31.54 -24.94
CA PHE A 208 -7.23 -32.16 -23.74
C PHE A 208 -6.76 -31.50 -22.46
N ALA A 209 -7.70 -31.36 -21.54
CA ALA A 209 -7.51 -30.94 -20.17
C ALA A 209 -8.14 -31.96 -19.20
N TYR A 210 -7.70 -31.99 -17.96
CA TYR A 210 -8.43 -32.70 -16.90
C TYR A 210 -8.34 -31.99 -15.55
N ILE A 211 -9.36 -32.24 -14.72
CA ILE A 211 -9.44 -31.82 -13.32
C ILE A 211 -9.59 -33.05 -12.43
N GLY A 212 -8.71 -33.22 -11.45
CA GLY A 212 -8.85 -34.22 -10.39
C GLY A 212 -8.95 -33.54 -9.03
N TYR A 213 -10.08 -33.66 -8.34
CA TYR A 213 -10.29 -33.04 -7.01
C TYR A 213 -10.30 -34.09 -5.89
N THR A 214 -10.19 -33.68 -4.63
CA THR A 214 -9.99 -34.59 -3.48
C THR A 214 -8.76 -35.50 -3.64
N VAL A 215 -7.67 -34.98 -4.22
CA VAL A 215 -6.40 -35.73 -4.40
C VAL A 215 -5.40 -35.26 -3.35
N SER A 216 -5.06 -36.10 -2.37
CA SER A 216 -4.01 -35.79 -1.40
C SER A 216 -3.26 -37.06 -0.96
N PRO A 217 -1.92 -37.08 -0.96
CA PRO A 217 -1.01 -36.01 -1.43
C PRO A 217 -0.92 -35.93 -2.96
N LEU A 218 -0.23 -34.91 -3.49
CA LEU A 218 0.09 -34.84 -4.92
C LEU A 218 0.91 -36.06 -5.37
N ASN A 219 0.52 -36.66 -6.50
CA ASN A 219 1.30 -37.70 -7.16
C ASN A 219 2.05 -37.11 -8.37
N ALA A 220 3.19 -36.48 -8.11
CA ALA A 220 4.00 -35.82 -9.15
C ALA A 220 4.48 -36.78 -10.25
N ALA A 221 4.72 -38.06 -9.91
CA ALA A 221 5.08 -39.08 -10.89
C ALA A 221 3.92 -39.39 -11.85
N PHE A 222 2.70 -39.45 -11.33
CA PHE A 222 1.50 -39.57 -12.16
C PHE A 222 1.30 -38.33 -13.02
N GLU A 223 1.45 -37.13 -12.46
CA GLU A 223 1.30 -35.86 -13.19
C GLU A 223 2.30 -35.74 -14.36
N ALA A 224 3.57 -36.05 -14.10
CA ALA A 224 4.58 -36.10 -15.15
C ALA A 224 4.23 -37.13 -16.25
N ALA A 225 3.71 -38.30 -15.87
CA ALA A 225 3.29 -39.33 -16.83
C ALA A 225 2.02 -38.93 -17.60
N SER A 226 1.03 -38.30 -16.95
CA SER A 226 -0.23 -37.86 -17.56
C SER A 226 -0.03 -36.69 -18.52
N SER A 227 1.00 -35.86 -18.29
CA SER A 227 1.39 -34.74 -19.17
C SER A 227 1.77 -35.16 -20.60
N GLN A 228 2.02 -36.45 -20.84
CA GLN A 228 2.25 -36.97 -22.19
C GLN A 228 0.97 -37.05 -23.02
N TYR A 229 -0.20 -37.11 -22.36
CA TYR A 229 -1.50 -37.35 -22.98
C TYR A 229 -2.43 -36.14 -22.92
N ALA A 230 -2.30 -35.28 -21.90
CA ALA A 230 -3.06 -34.06 -21.74
C ALA A 230 -2.16 -32.81 -21.75
N GLY A 231 -2.65 -31.75 -22.37
CA GLY A 231 -1.96 -30.46 -22.47
C GLY A 231 -2.17 -29.57 -21.26
N TRP A 232 -3.29 -29.74 -20.56
CA TRP A 232 -3.65 -28.92 -19.40
C TRP A 232 -4.11 -29.77 -18.23
N LEU A 233 -3.63 -29.46 -17.04
CA LEU A 233 -3.87 -30.25 -15.84
C LEU A 233 -4.30 -29.33 -14.68
N TYR A 234 -5.17 -29.84 -13.81
CA TYR A 234 -5.46 -29.27 -12.50
C TYR A 234 -5.75 -30.40 -11.50
N ILE A 235 -4.95 -30.52 -10.47
CA ILE A 235 -5.04 -31.54 -9.43
C ILE A 235 -5.14 -30.82 -8.11
N THR A 236 -6.24 -31.02 -7.38
CA THR A 236 -6.46 -30.33 -6.11
C THR A 236 -6.86 -31.28 -4.99
N ASP A 237 -6.38 -31.00 -3.77
CA ASP A 237 -6.81 -31.65 -2.54
C ASP A 237 -8.14 -31.11 -2.01
N ALA A 238 -8.61 -29.98 -2.55
CA ALA A 238 -9.92 -29.44 -2.24
C ALA A 238 -11.02 -30.38 -2.73
N GLY A 239 -12.10 -30.45 -1.95
CA GLY A 239 -13.27 -31.29 -2.23
C GLY A 239 -14.55 -30.48 -2.49
N LEU A 240 -15.65 -31.19 -2.71
CA LEU A 240 -16.98 -30.60 -2.82
C LEU A 240 -17.38 -29.84 -1.52
N PRO A 241 -18.26 -28.82 -1.60
CA PRO A 241 -19.09 -28.44 -2.74
C PRO A 241 -18.41 -27.56 -3.80
N ASN A 242 -17.24 -26.99 -3.52
CA ASN A 242 -16.55 -26.12 -4.46
C ASN A 242 -15.03 -26.29 -4.32
N PRO A 243 -14.39 -27.15 -5.12
CA PRO A 243 -12.94 -27.35 -5.08
C PRO A 243 -12.15 -26.23 -5.77
N TYR A 244 -12.83 -25.18 -6.25
CA TYR A 244 -12.26 -24.12 -7.09
C TYR A 244 -12.14 -22.76 -6.38
N ASN A 245 -12.58 -22.66 -5.13
CA ASN A 245 -12.47 -21.43 -4.31
C ASN A 245 -11.16 -21.35 -3.51
N VAL A 246 -10.26 -22.30 -3.70
CA VAL A 246 -8.94 -22.37 -3.06
C VAL A 246 -7.99 -23.11 -4.01
N LEU A 247 -6.72 -22.70 -4.03
CA LEU A 247 -5.68 -23.44 -4.74
C LEU A 247 -5.30 -24.71 -3.97
N PRO A 248 -4.77 -25.74 -4.67
CA PRO A 248 -4.23 -26.91 -3.99
C PRO A 248 -3.19 -26.51 -2.94
N SER A 249 -3.17 -27.19 -1.79
CA SER A 249 -2.14 -26.95 -0.76
C SER A 249 -0.71 -27.16 -1.30
N TYR A 250 -0.58 -27.94 -2.36
CA TYR A 250 0.65 -28.27 -3.07
C TYR A 250 0.78 -27.59 -4.45
N PHE A 251 0.03 -26.52 -4.74
CA PHE A 251 -0.03 -25.87 -6.06
C PHE A 251 1.34 -25.55 -6.69
N MET A 252 2.31 -25.07 -5.88
CA MET A 252 3.68 -24.84 -6.37
C MET A 252 4.35 -26.13 -6.86
N ASN A 253 4.14 -27.25 -6.16
CA ASN A 253 4.71 -28.55 -6.50
C ASN A 253 4.03 -29.18 -7.73
N GLU A 254 2.73 -28.92 -7.91
CA GLU A 254 1.99 -29.29 -9.12
C GLU A 254 2.60 -28.60 -10.35
N VAL A 255 2.76 -27.28 -10.29
CA VAL A 255 3.42 -26.51 -11.36
C VAL A 255 4.85 -26.99 -11.58
N ALA A 256 5.61 -27.24 -10.50
CA ALA A 256 7.00 -27.72 -10.59
C ALA A 256 7.12 -29.10 -11.24
N ALA A 257 6.14 -30.00 -11.06
CA ALA A 257 6.17 -31.35 -11.62
C ALA A 257 6.15 -31.37 -13.16
N LEU A 258 5.67 -30.30 -13.79
CA LEU A 258 5.65 -30.11 -15.24
C LEU A 258 6.86 -29.33 -15.77
N ASP A 259 7.73 -28.81 -14.90
CA ASP A 259 8.87 -28.00 -15.32
C ASP A 259 10.04 -28.88 -15.80
N PRO A 260 10.40 -28.85 -17.09
CA PRO A 260 11.47 -29.69 -17.63
C PRO A 260 12.85 -29.35 -17.06
N SER A 261 13.03 -28.19 -16.43
CA SER A 261 14.30 -27.78 -15.81
C SER A 261 14.59 -28.48 -14.49
N THR A 262 13.61 -29.14 -13.89
CA THR A 262 13.76 -29.88 -12.62
C THR A 262 14.26 -31.31 -12.80
N ALA A 263 14.32 -31.81 -14.04
CA ALA A 263 14.76 -33.16 -14.38
C ALA A 263 16.29 -33.31 -14.34
N THR A 264 16.90 -33.17 -13.15
CA THR A 264 18.29 -33.61 -12.91
C THR A 264 18.29 -35.07 -12.46
N THR A 265 18.58 -35.95 -13.42
CA THR A 265 18.94 -37.38 -13.32
C THR A 265 19.21 -37.94 -11.91
N THR A 266 18.23 -38.65 -11.35
CA THR A 266 18.47 -39.75 -10.40
C THR A 266 18.76 -41.05 -11.15
N THR A 267 20.03 -41.34 -11.40
CA THR A 267 20.50 -42.73 -11.56
C THR A 267 21.47 -43.02 -10.42
N ALA A 268 21.03 -43.88 -9.51
CA ALA A 268 21.82 -44.36 -8.39
C ALA A 268 23.06 -45.14 -8.88
N PRO A 269 24.26 -44.95 -8.30
CA PRO A 269 25.34 -45.90 -8.48
C PRO A 269 25.34 -46.95 -7.36
N VAL A 270 25.29 -48.20 -7.81
CA VAL A 270 25.65 -49.39 -7.07
C VAL A 270 27.11 -49.30 -6.62
N VAL A 271 27.37 -49.73 -5.38
CA VAL A 271 28.69 -49.87 -4.77
C VAL A 271 29.56 -50.84 -5.58
N THR A 272 30.75 -50.41 -6.03
CA THR A 272 31.92 -51.28 -6.12
C THR A 272 33.22 -50.49 -6.02
N THR A 273 34.22 -51.16 -5.47
CA THR A 273 35.47 -50.65 -4.88
C THR A 273 36.56 -50.22 -5.86
N THR A 274 37.53 -49.49 -5.29
CA THR A 274 38.99 -49.46 -5.57
C THR A 274 39.60 -48.43 -6.56
N ALA A 275 40.45 -47.57 -5.96
CA ALA A 275 41.83 -47.24 -6.36
C ALA A 275 42.16 -46.01 -7.25
N THR A 276 42.85 -45.05 -6.62
CA THR A 276 44.01 -44.21 -7.06
C THR A 276 43.91 -43.18 -8.21
N LYS A 277 43.99 -41.90 -7.78
CA LYS A 277 44.98 -40.84 -8.13
C LYS A 277 45.39 -40.66 -9.60
N ALA A 278 45.00 -39.53 -10.21
CA ALA A 278 45.91 -38.57 -10.87
C ALA A 278 45.20 -37.33 -11.42
N THR A 279 45.85 -36.20 -11.19
CA THR A 279 45.57 -34.82 -11.61
C THR A 279 45.67 -34.62 -13.13
N THR A 280 44.73 -33.90 -13.75
CA THR A 280 45.07 -32.89 -14.78
C THR A 280 43.96 -31.85 -14.94
N THR A 281 44.35 -30.60 -14.79
CA THR A 281 43.62 -29.35 -15.05
C THR A 281 43.26 -29.17 -16.53
N LEU A 282 42.05 -28.71 -16.82
CA LEU A 282 41.83 -27.74 -17.90
C LEU A 282 40.61 -26.86 -17.60
N SER A 283 40.89 -25.56 -17.55
CA SER A 283 39.96 -24.49 -17.27
C SER A 283 38.95 -24.31 -18.40
N THR A 284 37.66 -24.26 -18.05
CA THR A 284 36.63 -23.57 -18.83
C THR A 284 35.88 -22.65 -17.89
N THR A 285 36.09 -21.36 -18.09
CA THR A 285 35.43 -20.23 -17.43
C THR A 285 33.95 -20.18 -17.79
N THR A 286 33.08 -20.44 -16.81
CA THR A 286 31.69 -19.98 -16.76
C THR A 286 31.38 -19.52 -15.33
N SER A 287 30.81 -18.33 -15.21
CA SER A 287 30.64 -17.60 -13.94
C SER A 287 29.52 -18.15 -13.06
N GLY A 288 29.91 -18.75 -11.93
CA GLY A 288 29.36 -18.59 -10.58
C GLY A 288 27.85 -18.69 -10.32
N GLY A 289 27.33 -19.90 -10.15
CA GLY A 289 26.30 -20.17 -9.14
C GLY A 289 27.01 -20.63 -7.87
N GLY A 290 27.13 -19.76 -6.87
CA GLY A 290 27.80 -20.08 -5.61
C GLY A 290 27.00 -21.10 -4.79
N SER A 291 27.67 -22.07 -4.18
CA SER A 291 27.07 -22.93 -3.15
C SER A 291 26.57 -22.07 -1.98
N ILE A 292 25.36 -22.36 -1.46
CA ILE A 292 24.80 -21.70 -0.27
C ILE A 292 25.85 -21.68 0.85
N TRP A 293 26.12 -20.49 1.38
CA TRP A 293 27.10 -20.30 2.45
C TRP A 293 26.76 -21.17 3.67
N GLN A 294 27.76 -21.87 4.21
CA GLN A 294 27.64 -22.63 5.46
C GLN A 294 28.63 -22.05 6.48
N PRO A 295 28.16 -21.38 7.54
CA PRO A 295 29.06 -20.90 8.58
C PRO A 295 29.72 -22.10 9.28
N THR A 296 31.00 -21.95 9.62
CA THR A 296 31.72 -22.96 10.40
C THR A 296 31.30 -22.93 11.87
N LEU A 297 31.54 -24.02 12.60
CA LEU A 297 31.22 -24.12 14.04
C LEU A 297 31.79 -22.98 14.90
N ASN A 298 32.90 -22.35 14.47
CA ASN A 298 33.58 -21.29 15.23
C ASN A 298 33.48 -19.90 14.59
N THR A 299 32.38 -19.63 13.90
CA THR A 299 32.15 -18.35 13.23
C THR A 299 31.96 -17.22 14.26
N SER A 300 32.85 -16.22 14.23
CA SER A 300 32.68 -14.96 14.98
C SER A 300 31.57 -14.12 14.36
N TRP A 301 30.76 -13.46 15.18
CA TRP A 301 29.57 -12.77 14.69
C TRP A 301 29.21 -11.51 15.49
N GLN A 302 28.43 -10.65 14.85
CA GLN A 302 27.82 -9.44 15.40
C GLN A 302 26.35 -9.41 14.99
N TRP A 303 25.47 -9.07 15.93
CA TRP A 303 24.04 -8.90 15.71
C TRP A 303 23.66 -7.46 16.02
N GLN A 304 23.35 -6.66 15.01
CA GLN A 304 23.05 -5.24 15.16
C GLN A 304 21.83 -4.85 14.30
N LEU A 305 20.68 -4.73 14.94
CA LEU A 305 19.41 -4.39 14.28
C LEU A 305 19.04 -2.90 14.43
N THR A 306 19.69 -2.19 15.36
CA THR A 306 19.38 -0.79 15.66
C THR A 306 20.57 0.14 15.42
N GLY A 307 20.27 1.34 14.93
CA GLY A 307 21.25 2.40 14.69
C GLY A 307 22.06 2.23 13.41
N GLN A 308 23.08 3.08 13.24
CA GLN A 308 24.01 2.95 12.11
C GLN A 308 24.98 1.78 12.37
N ILE A 309 25.19 0.93 11.35
CA ILE A 309 26.07 -0.24 11.48
C ILE A 309 27.49 0.20 11.85
N ASP A 310 28.01 -0.38 12.94
CA ASP A 310 29.38 -0.14 13.37
C ASP A 310 30.37 -0.91 12.49
N LEU A 311 31.14 -0.17 11.71
CA LEU A 311 32.15 -0.72 10.81
C LEU A 311 33.51 -0.97 11.50
N SER A 312 33.65 -0.66 12.79
CA SER A 312 34.90 -0.89 13.54
C SER A 312 35.00 -2.31 14.12
N THR A 313 33.88 -2.99 14.28
CA THR A 313 33.82 -4.38 14.74
C THR A 313 34.12 -5.32 13.57
N HIS A 314 35.21 -6.08 13.63
CA HIS A 314 35.59 -7.04 12.58
C HIS A 314 35.26 -8.48 12.95
N VAL A 315 34.18 -9.01 12.38
CA VAL A 315 33.70 -10.39 12.58
C VAL A 315 33.44 -11.10 11.25
N GLN A 316 33.28 -12.42 11.28
CA GLN A 316 33.03 -13.24 10.09
C GLN A 316 31.58 -13.19 9.61
N MET A 317 30.63 -12.92 10.51
CA MET A 317 29.20 -12.79 10.18
C MET A 317 28.62 -11.53 10.81
N TYR A 318 27.91 -10.72 10.03
CA TYR A 318 27.12 -9.58 10.51
C TYR A 318 25.65 -9.87 10.25
N ASP A 319 24.84 -9.87 11.29
CA ASP A 319 23.39 -10.00 11.19
C ASP A 319 22.74 -8.63 11.43
N ILE A 320 22.09 -8.10 10.40
CA ILE A 320 21.63 -6.70 10.33
C ILE A 320 20.21 -6.61 9.75
N ASP A 321 19.48 -5.56 10.15
CA ASP A 321 18.10 -5.34 9.70
C ASP A 321 17.99 -5.23 8.17
N ALA A 322 17.07 -6.01 7.59
CA ALA A 322 16.88 -6.09 6.14
C ALA A 322 16.42 -4.77 5.51
N PHE A 323 15.57 -3.99 6.20
CA PHE A 323 14.93 -2.81 5.63
C PHE A 323 15.75 -1.54 5.85
N GLY A 324 16.37 -1.40 7.03
CA GLY A 324 17.18 -0.25 7.44
C GLY A 324 18.54 -0.17 6.74
N ASN A 325 18.99 -1.27 6.10
CA ASN A 325 20.31 -1.33 5.46
C ASN A 325 20.22 -1.44 3.93
N THR A 326 21.20 -0.84 3.26
CA THR A 326 21.27 -0.77 1.79
C THR A 326 22.23 -1.82 1.22
N ALA A 327 22.12 -2.12 -0.08
CA ALA A 327 23.09 -2.97 -0.77
C ALA A 327 24.54 -2.43 -0.68
N ALA A 328 24.71 -1.10 -0.54
CA ALA A 328 26.02 -0.49 -0.34
C ALA A 328 26.61 -0.80 1.06
N THR A 329 25.76 -0.86 2.09
CA THR A 329 26.16 -1.30 3.43
C THR A 329 26.62 -2.76 3.38
N VAL A 330 25.85 -3.63 2.73
CA VAL A 330 26.18 -5.06 2.55
C VAL A 330 27.53 -5.21 1.82
N ALA A 331 27.71 -4.51 0.69
CA ALA A 331 28.97 -4.53 -0.05
C ALA A 331 30.17 -4.01 0.76
N THR A 332 29.95 -3.05 1.67
CA THR A 332 31.00 -2.54 2.57
C THR A 332 31.44 -3.62 3.55
N LEU A 333 30.49 -4.33 4.17
CA LEU A 333 30.77 -5.44 5.09
C LEU A 333 31.44 -6.63 4.38
N HIS A 334 31.02 -6.93 3.15
CA HIS A 334 31.72 -7.90 2.28
C HIS A 334 33.17 -7.49 2.01
N SER A 335 33.44 -6.21 1.75
CA SER A 335 34.79 -5.72 1.53
C SER A 335 35.70 -5.83 2.77
N MET A 336 35.10 -5.91 3.95
CA MET A 336 35.78 -6.19 5.23
C MET A 336 35.98 -7.69 5.48
N GLY A 337 35.54 -8.56 4.55
CA GLY A 337 35.64 -10.01 4.64
C GLY A 337 34.54 -10.69 5.46
N GLY A 338 33.48 -9.96 5.82
CA GLY A 338 32.32 -10.52 6.52
C GLY A 338 31.29 -11.10 5.56
N HIS A 339 30.59 -12.15 6.00
CA HIS A 339 29.30 -12.55 5.43
C HIS A 339 28.18 -11.78 6.11
N VAL A 340 27.12 -11.45 5.38
CA VAL A 340 26.02 -10.61 5.89
C VAL A 340 24.71 -11.38 5.88
N VAL A 341 24.07 -11.44 7.05
CA VAL A 341 22.77 -12.08 7.29
C VAL A 341 21.68 -11.00 7.38
N CYS A 342 20.56 -11.28 6.73
CA CYS A 342 19.42 -10.38 6.59
C CYS A 342 18.38 -10.69 7.68
N TYR A 343 18.17 -9.80 8.64
CA TYR A 343 17.11 -9.97 9.65
C TYR A 343 15.75 -9.58 9.09
N ILE A 344 14.77 -10.48 9.19
CA ILE A 344 13.35 -10.20 8.99
C ILE A 344 12.53 -10.84 10.11
N SER A 345 11.40 -10.25 10.50
CA SER A 345 10.38 -11.02 11.22
C SER A 345 9.55 -11.86 10.24
N GLY A 346 9.45 -13.16 10.50
CA GLY A 346 8.70 -14.13 9.71
C GLY A 346 7.37 -14.53 10.33
N GLY A 347 7.26 -14.57 11.65
CA GLY A 347 6.02 -14.94 12.36
C GLY A 347 5.26 -13.78 12.99
N THR A 348 5.73 -12.54 12.83
CA THR A 348 5.02 -11.35 13.29
C THR A 348 4.93 -10.26 12.20
N PHE A 349 3.86 -9.49 12.28
CA PHE A 349 3.64 -8.22 11.61
C PHE A 349 4.25 -7.10 12.46
N GLU A 350 4.94 -6.16 11.80
CA GLU A 350 5.59 -5.00 12.42
C GLU A 350 5.07 -3.73 11.75
N ASP A 351 4.29 -2.89 12.45
CA ASP A 351 3.54 -1.77 11.84
C ASP A 351 4.39 -0.63 11.25
N TRP A 352 5.70 -0.65 11.53
CA TRP A 352 6.68 0.30 11.00
C TRP A 352 7.36 -0.17 9.71
N ARG A 353 7.08 -1.39 9.21
CA ARG A 353 7.68 -1.89 7.96
C ARG A 353 6.99 -1.26 6.74
N PRO A 354 7.73 -0.97 5.65
CA PRO A 354 7.15 -0.31 4.49
C PRO A 354 6.14 -1.19 3.73
N ASP A 355 6.11 -2.49 3.99
CA ASP A 355 5.22 -3.46 3.36
C ASP A 355 4.01 -3.84 4.22
N VAL A 356 3.73 -3.11 5.31
CA VAL A 356 2.60 -3.37 6.23
C VAL A 356 1.24 -3.43 5.53
N GLY A 357 1.05 -2.66 4.46
CA GLY A 357 -0.17 -2.67 3.66
C GLY A 357 -0.44 -3.99 2.93
N ARG A 358 0.52 -4.93 2.91
CA ARG A 358 0.36 -6.26 2.32
C ARG A 358 -0.24 -7.29 3.28
N PHE A 359 -0.32 -6.98 4.57
CA PHE A 359 -0.84 -7.89 5.60
C PHE A 359 -2.33 -7.60 5.86
N PRO A 360 -3.26 -8.43 5.37
CA PRO A 360 -4.67 -8.26 5.68
C PRO A 360 -4.95 -8.53 7.15
N ALA A 361 -6.01 -7.93 7.70
CA ALA A 361 -6.41 -8.16 9.09
C ALA A 361 -6.63 -9.65 9.44
N SER A 362 -6.96 -10.49 8.44
CA SER A 362 -7.18 -11.93 8.64
C SER A 362 -5.95 -12.69 9.13
N VAL A 363 -4.74 -12.20 8.85
CA VAL A 363 -3.50 -12.83 9.34
C VAL A 363 -3.00 -12.21 10.65
N LEU A 364 -3.62 -11.14 11.15
CA LEU A 364 -3.12 -10.39 12.31
C LEU A 364 -3.74 -10.89 13.62
N GLY A 365 -2.90 -11.49 14.46
CA GLY A 365 -3.24 -12.07 15.75
C GLY A 365 -3.08 -11.09 16.91
N SER A 366 -2.85 -11.63 18.10
CA SER A 366 -2.55 -10.88 19.32
C SER A 366 -1.30 -10.03 19.16
N ALA A 367 -1.23 -8.92 19.91
CA ALA A 367 0.00 -8.15 20.04
C ALA A 367 1.10 -8.99 20.70
N VAL A 368 2.35 -8.81 20.27
CA VAL A 368 3.51 -9.45 20.91
C VAL A 368 3.81 -8.71 22.21
N ALA A 369 3.96 -9.44 23.32
CA ALA A 369 4.18 -8.82 24.62
C ALA A 369 5.55 -8.13 24.68
N GLY A 370 5.58 -6.85 25.06
CA GLY A 370 6.81 -6.06 25.17
C GLY A 370 7.24 -5.33 23.90
N TRP A 371 6.61 -5.61 22.76
CA TRP A 371 6.99 -5.07 21.45
C TRP A 371 5.81 -4.32 20.81
N ALA A 372 5.77 -3.00 21.01
CA ALA A 372 4.66 -2.15 20.58
C ALA A 372 4.64 -2.00 19.05
N GLY A 373 3.47 -2.15 18.43
CA GLY A 373 3.31 -2.14 16.97
C GLY A 373 3.49 -3.51 16.31
N GLU A 374 3.85 -4.53 17.10
CA GLU A 374 4.10 -5.89 16.62
C GLU A 374 2.96 -6.85 16.95
N ARG A 375 2.59 -7.73 16.00
CA ARG A 375 1.48 -8.68 16.15
C ARG A 375 1.82 -10.05 15.58
N TRP A 376 1.40 -11.12 16.24
CA TRP A 376 1.57 -12.47 15.74
C TRP A 376 0.84 -12.70 14.41
N LEU A 377 1.41 -13.52 13.53
CA LEU A 377 0.82 -13.90 12.26
C LEU A 377 0.15 -15.28 12.35
N ASP A 378 -0.97 -15.45 11.63
CA ASP A 378 -1.54 -16.78 11.41
C ASP A 378 -0.72 -17.55 10.36
N VAL A 379 0.34 -18.23 10.82
CA VAL A 379 1.30 -18.95 9.95
C VAL A 379 0.67 -20.05 9.09
N ARG A 380 -0.57 -20.47 9.39
CA ARG A 380 -1.34 -21.40 8.56
C ARG A 380 -1.75 -20.78 7.22
N GLN A 381 -1.86 -19.45 7.15
CA GLN A 381 -2.25 -18.71 5.96
C GLN A 381 -1.05 -18.47 5.02
N LEU A 382 -0.35 -19.56 4.65
CA LEU A 382 0.81 -19.55 3.76
C LEU A 382 0.53 -18.87 2.41
N THR A 383 -0.72 -18.91 1.93
CA THR A 383 -1.13 -18.24 0.68
C THR A 383 -1.08 -16.72 0.77
N VAL A 384 -1.24 -16.16 1.97
CA VAL A 384 -1.12 -14.71 2.25
C VAL A 384 0.31 -14.37 2.64
N LEU A 385 0.89 -15.12 3.58
CA LEU A 385 2.19 -14.81 4.16
C LEU A 385 3.36 -15.18 3.24
N GLY A 386 3.25 -16.28 2.51
CA GLY A 386 4.30 -16.81 1.64
C GLY A 386 4.83 -15.80 0.61
N PRO A 387 3.97 -15.11 -0.16
CA PRO A 387 4.40 -14.06 -1.09
C PRO A 387 4.99 -12.81 -0.41
N ILE A 388 4.57 -12.51 0.82
CA ILE A 388 5.12 -11.36 1.58
C ILE A 388 6.54 -11.70 2.01
N MET A 389 6.72 -12.87 2.64
CA MET A 389 8.03 -13.34 3.09
C MET A 389 8.98 -13.62 1.93
N SER A 390 8.49 -14.21 0.84
CA SER A 390 9.26 -14.43 -0.39
C SER A 390 9.81 -13.12 -0.95
N ALA A 391 9.01 -12.04 -0.96
CA ALA A 391 9.45 -10.73 -1.42
C ALA A 391 10.49 -10.09 -0.48
N ARG A 392 10.36 -10.31 0.84
CA ARG A 392 11.39 -9.90 1.80
C ARG A 392 12.70 -10.66 1.55
N MET A 393 12.64 -11.96 1.27
CA MET A 393 13.82 -12.76 0.88
C MET A 393 14.41 -12.34 -0.48
N ASP A 394 13.57 -11.99 -1.45
CA ASP A 394 14.02 -11.45 -2.75
C ASP A 394 14.78 -10.14 -2.56
N MET A 395 14.29 -9.25 -1.68
CA MET A 395 14.99 -8.02 -1.31
C MET A 395 16.36 -8.33 -0.68
N CYS A 396 16.45 -9.30 0.23
CA CYS A 396 17.72 -9.72 0.82
C CYS A 396 18.69 -10.23 -0.25
N ALA A 397 18.25 -11.12 -1.13
CA ALA A 397 19.08 -11.64 -2.22
C ALA A 397 19.56 -10.52 -3.18
N GLN A 398 18.67 -9.60 -3.54
CA GLN A 398 18.99 -8.46 -4.41
C GLN A 398 19.98 -7.47 -3.78
N LYS A 399 19.92 -7.28 -2.45
CA LYS A 399 20.87 -6.46 -1.70
C LYS A 399 22.24 -7.14 -1.50
N GLY A 400 22.35 -8.42 -1.86
CA GLY A 400 23.59 -9.19 -1.81
C GLY A 400 23.85 -9.90 -0.48
N PHE A 401 22.84 -10.12 0.36
CA PHE A 401 23.04 -10.86 1.60
C PHE A 401 23.46 -12.32 1.33
N ASP A 402 24.25 -12.91 2.24
CA ASP A 402 24.71 -14.31 2.20
C ASP A 402 23.73 -15.26 2.92
N GLY A 403 22.93 -14.74 3.83
CA GLY A 403 21.96 -15.50 4.59
C GLY A 403 20.81 -14.67 5.14
N ILE A 404 19.90 -15.31 5.85
CA ILE A 404 18.69 -14.72 6.43
C ILE A 404 18.43 -15.29 7.84
N GLU A 405 18.11 -14.39 8.77
CA GLU A 405 17.54 -14.67 10.09
C GLU A 405 16.04 -14.38 10.02
N ILE A 406 15.22 -15.36 10.39
CA ILE A 406 13.76 -15.25 10.32
C ILE A 406 13.23 -15.31 11.75
N ASP A 407 12.78 -14.18 12.26
CA ASP A 407 12.36 -14.02 13.65
C ASP A 407 10.92 -14.46 13.91
N ASN A 408 10.63 -14.72 15.18
CA ASN A 408 9.31 -15.08 15.71
C ASN A 408 8.68 -16.33 15.07
N VAL A 409 9.50 -17.32 14.72
CA VAL A 409 9.07 -18.59 14.10
C VAL A 409 8.70 -19.68 15.11
N ASP A 410 8.33 -19.29 16.32
CA ASP A 410 7.96 -20.17 17.44
C ASP A 410 6.52 -19.90 17.92
N GLY A 411 5.67 -19.37 17.02
CA GLY A 411 4.32 -18.90 17.31
C GLY A 411 3.41 -19.97 17.92
N TYR A 412 3.57 -21.26 17.59
CA TYR A 412 2.77 -22.34 18.21
C TYR A 412 2.95 -22.47 19.73
N SER A 413 4.05 -21.95 20.28
CA SER A 413 4.34 -21.97 21.71
C SER A 413 3.92 -20.68 22.43
N ASN A 414 3.39 -19.70 21.69
CA ASN A 414 3.09 -18.35 22.16
C ASN A 414 1.58 -18.03 22.11
N PRO A 415 1.09 -17.04 22.88
CA PRO A 415 -0.31 -16.62 22.88
C PRO A 415 -0.64 -15.75 21.66
N THR A 416 -0.60 -16.33 20.47
CA THR A 416 -0.72 -15.62 19.18
C THR A 416 -2.12 -15.10 18.85
N GLY A 417 -3.14 -15.51 19.61
CA GLY A 417 -4.53 -15.25 19.24
C GLY A 417 -5.05 -16.20 18.15
N PHE A 418 -4.22 -17.10 17.65
CA PHE A 418 -4.58 -18.19 16.76
C PHE A 418 -4.25 -19.54 17.41
N PRO A 419 -5.05 -20.59 17.15
CA PRO A 419 -4.79 -21.93 17.68
C PRO A 419 -3.72 -22.64 16.84
N LEU A 420 -2.50 -22.07 16.78
CA LEU A 420 -1.39 -22.64 16.03
C LEU A 420 -0.90 -23.92 16.68
N THR A 421 -0.73 -24.98 15.87
CA THR A 421 -0.21 -26.26 16.32
C THR A 421 1.27 -26.41 15.99
N TYR A 422 1.93 -27.39 16.61
CA TYR A 422 3.29 -27.81 16.25
C TYR A 422 3.40 -28.05 14.73
N GLN A 423 2.45 -28.76 14.11
CA GLN A 423 2.54 -29.05 12.69
C GLN A 423 2.39 -27.81 11.81
N ASP A 424 1.58 -26.83 12.23
CA ASP A 424 1.40 -25.58 11.48
C ASP A 424 2.71 -24.78 11.42
N GLN A 425 3.40 -24.65 12.56
CA GLN A 425 4.71 -23.98 12.61
C GLN A 425 5.74 -24.75 11.80
N LEU A 426 5.81 -26.08 11.97
CA LEU A 426 6.77 -26.93 11.27
C LEU A 426 6.65 -26.78 9.75
N ASN A 427 5.41 -26.72 9.24
CA ASN A 427 5.13 -26.51 7.82
C ASN A 427 5.59 -25.12 7.36
N TYR A 428 5.29 -24.07 8.14
CA TYR A 428 5.66 -22.70 7.82
C TYR A 428 7.18 -22.51 7.77
N ASP A 429 7.88 -23.02 8.78
CA ASP A 429 9.34 -22.90 8.91
C ASP A 429 10.07 -23.69 7.84
N THR A 430 9.55 -24.88 7.50
CA THR A 430 10.04 -25.67 6.36
C THR A 430 9.87 -24.91 5.05
N PHE A 431 8.72 -24.26 4.83
CA PHE A 431 8.52 -23.41 3.66
C PHE A 431 9.53 -22.26 3.62
N MET A 432 9.69 -21.56 4.74
CA MET A 432 10.58 -20.39 4.84
C MET A 432 12.05 -20.77 4.57
N ALA A 433 12.53 -21.87 5.14
CA ALA A 433 13.89 -22.35 4.93
C ALA A 433 14.15 -22.73 3.47
N ASN A 434 13.24 -23.49 2.84
CA ASN A 434 13.36 -23.85 1.42
C ASN A 434 13.27 -22.62 0.50
N ALA A 435 12.41 -21.65 0.83
CA ALA A 435 12.29 -20.40 0.08
C ALA A 435 13.57 -19.54 0.15
N ALA A 436 14.27 -19.54 1.29
CA ALA A 436 15.58 -18.90 1.43
C ALA A 436 16.65 -19.62 0.60
N HIS A 437 16.73 -20.95 0.68
CA HIS A 437 17.69 -21.75 -0.10
C HIS A 437 17.52 -21.60 -1.61
N ALA A 438 16.27 -21.51 -2.09
CA ALA A 438 15.98 -21.26 -3.50
C ALA A 438 16.56 -19.94 -4.02
N ARG A 439 16.88 -19.00 -3.11
CA ARG A 439 17.50 -17.70 -3.41
C ARG A 439 19.00 -17.66 -3.14
N GLY A 440 19.60 -18.82 -2.83
CA GLY A 440 21.03 -18.92 -2.51
C GLY A 440 21.39 -18.43 -1.11
N LEU A 441 20.40 -18.12 -0.25
CA LEU A 441 20.62 -17.61 1.10
C LEU A 441 20.79 -18.76 2.09
N SER A 442 21.81 -18.69 2.95
CA SER A 442 21.85 -19.50 4.17
C SER A 442 20.69 -19.11 5.10
N VAL A 443 20.13 -20.04 5.88
CA VAL A 443 19.01 -19.74 6.79
C VAL A 443 19.26 -20.24 8.21
N GLY A 444 18.94 -19.38 9.19
CA GLY A 444 19.04 -19.66 10.62
C GLY A 444 17.68 -19.94 11.27
N LEU A 445 17.60 -20.96 12.13
CA LEU A 445 16.42 -21.21 12.98
C LEU A 445 16.48 -20.34 14.22
N LYS A 446 15.48 -19.48 14.43
CA LYS A 446 15.43 -18.54 15.55
C LYS A 446 14.51 -19.05 16.67
N ASN A 447 15.06 -19.23 17.87
CA ASN A 447 14.37 -19.59 19.14
C ASN A 447 13.50 -20.85 19.17
N ASP A 448 12.98 -21.40 18.07
CA ASP A 448 12.09 -22.58 18.05
C ASP A 448 12.82 -23.89 18.42
N VAL A 449 13.23 -23.96 19.68
CA VAL A 449 13.96 -25.04 20.31
C VAL A 449 13.11 -26.31 20.42
N GLY A 450 11.78 -26.17 20.40
CA GLY A 450 10.83 -27.26 20.52
C GLY A 450 10.75 -28.11 19.25
N GLN A 451 11.08 -27.55 18.09
CA GLN A 451 11.01 -28.22 16.79
C GLN A 451 12.37 -28.60 16.19
N VAL A 452 13.48 -28.32 16.88
CA VAL A 452 14.86 -28.55 16.40
C VAL A 452 15.05 -29.91 15.75
N LYS A 453 14.52 -30.99 16.34
CA LYS A 453 14.69 -32.34 15.81
C LYS A 453 14.16 -32.50 14.38
N ASP A 454 13.02 -31.88 14.08
CA ASP A 454 12.33 -32.03 12.81
C ASP A 454 12.74 -30.94 11.82
N LEU A 455 13.15 -29.75 12.31
CA LEU A 455 13.63 -28.64 11.48
C LEU A 455 15.13 -28.70 11.14
N LEU A 456 15.94 -29.45 11.89
CA LEU A 456 17.39 -29.56 11.69
C LEU A 456 17.82 -29.82 10.23
N PRO A 457 17.13 -30.64 9.41
CA PRO A 457 17.52 -30.86 8.02
C PRO A 457 17.45 -29.61 7.14
N TYR A 458 16.55 -28.66 7.45
CA TYR A 458 16.24 -27.51 6.60
C TYR A 458 17.07 -26.26 6.91
N PHE A 459 17.57 -26.12 8.14
CA PHE A 459 18.32 -24.93 8.56
C PHE A 459 19.83 -25.13 8.54
N ASN A 460 20.60 -24.09 8.25
CA ASN A 460 22.07 -24.16 8.15
C ASN A 460 22.76 -23.92 9.50
N TRP A 461 22.09 -23.18 10.38
CA TRP A 461 22.55 -22.81 11.72
C TRP A 461 21.32 -22.47 12.59
N ALA A 462 21.53 -22.24 13.88
CA ALA A 462 20.49 -21.74 14.78
C ALA A 462 20.96 -20.46 15.47
N LEU A 463 20.03 -19.56 15.78
CA LEU A 463 20.24 -18.42 16.66
C LEU A 463 19.24 -18.50 17.81
N ASP A 464 19.75 -18.42 19.02
CA ASP A 464 18.95 -18.52 20.23
C ASP A 464 19.22 -17.36 21.18
N GLU A 465 18.13 -16.84 21.74
CA GLU A 465 18.15 -15.83 22.77
C GLU A 465 17.91 -16.45 24.14
N SER A 466 18.89 -16.27 25.02
CA SER A 466 18.74 -16.52 26.44
C SER A 466 18.49 -17.96 26.88
N CYS A 467 18.89 -18.99 26.10
CA CYS A 467 18.67 -20.38 26.52
C CYS A 467 19.24 -20.75 27.89
N PHE A 468 20.28 -20.06 28.40
CA PHE A 468 20.79 -20.35 29.76
C PHE A 468 19.87 -19.81 30.85
N ASN A 469 19.09 -18.76 30.55
CA ASN A 469 18.10 -18.21 31.48
C ASN A 469 16.87 -19.10 31.53
N PHE A 470 16.48 -19.66 30.39
CA PHE A 470 15.34 -20.58 30.26
C PHE A 470 15.70 -22.05 30.44
N ASN A 471 16.99 -22.35 30.67
CA ASN A 471 17.53 -23.70 30.85
C ASN A 471 17.18 -24.67 29.70
N GLU A 472 17.29 -24.18 28.47
CA GLU A 472 16.92 -24.92 27.26
C GLU A 472 18.11 -25.19 26.31
N CYS A 473 19.32 -24.70 26.60
CA CYS A 473 20.46 -24.79 25.66
C CYS A 473 20.78 -26.20 25.14
N ASN A 474 20.48 -27.26 25.91
CA ASN A 474 20.74 -28.63 25.47
C ASN A 474 19.88 -29.06 24.27
N THR A 475 18.74 -28.41 24.02
CA THR A 475 17.86 -28.71 22.88
C THR A 475 18.52 -28.36 21.54
N LEU A 476 19.52 -27.46 21.55
CA LEU A 476 20.25 -26.98 20.37
C LEU A 476 21.51 -27.80 20.04
N LEU A 477 21.95 -28.69 20.93
CA LEU A 477 23.08 -29.60 20.67
C LEU A 477 22.97 -30.44 19.39
N PRO A 478 21.76 -30.84 18.90
CA PRO A 478 21.63 -31.48 17.59
C PRO A 478 22.25 -30.69 16.43
N PHE A 479 22.21 -29.35 16.44
CA PHE A 479 22.90 -28.53 15.44
C PHE A 479 24.42 -28.72 15.51
N ILE A 480 25.00 -28.60 16.71
CA ILE A 480 26.44 -28.81 16.93
C ILE A 480 26.88 -30.21 16.50
N ASN A 481 26.12 -31.24 16.88
CA ASN A 481 26.39 -32.64 16.53
C ASN A 481 26.30 -32.89 15.02
N ALA A 482 25.46 -32.13 14.31
CA ALA A 482 25.36 -32.15 12.85
C ALA A 482 26.41 -31.27 12.15
N GLY A 483 27.33 -30.64 12.89
CA GLY A 483 28.36 -29.76 12.35
C GLY A 483 27.87 -28.35 11.99
N LYS A 484 26.69 -27.96 12.46
CA LYS A 484 26.05 -26.65 12.21
C LYS A 484 26.22 -25.74 13.43
N PRO A 485 26.62 -24.46 13.26
CA PRO A 485 26.85 -23.58 14.40
C PRO A 485 25.54 -23.17 15.08
N VAL A 486 25.64 -22.92 16.39
CA VAL A 486 24.62 -22.25 17.20
C VAL A 486 25.17 -20.89 17.62
N PHE A 487 24.49 -19.83 17.21
CA PHE A 487 24.72 -18.46 17.62
C PHE A 487 23.84 -18.19 18.82
N GLN A 488 24.42 -17.75 19.94
CA GLN A 488 23.69 -17.65 21.20
C GLN A 488 23.90 -16.27 21.80
N THR A 489 22.83 -15.61 22.21
CA THR A 489 22.92 -14.30 22.88
C THR A 489 22.35 -14.33 24.28
N GLN A 490 22.90 -13.50 25.16
CA GLN A 490 22.30 -13.18 26.46
C GLN A 490 22.34 -11.68 26.67
N TYR A 491 21.38 -11.22 27.46
CA TYR A 491 21.26 -9.83 27.81
C TYR A 491 21.89 -9.58 29.19
N GLU A 492 22.68 -8.52 29.30
CA GLU A 492 23.13 -7.91 30.58
C GLU A 492 24.21 -8.65 31.41
N THR A 493 24.60 -9.89 31.10
CA THR A 493 25.64 -10.61 31.88
C THR A 493 26.48 -11.56 31.05
N SER A 494 27.80 -11.61 31.28
CA SER A 494 28.72 -12.56 30.62
C SER A 494 28.96 -13.86 31.38
N GLN A 495 28.21 -14.12 32.47
CA GLN A 495 28.48 -15.25 33.38
C GLN A 495 28.32 -16.63 32.72
N TYR A 496 27.56 -16.73 31.64
CA TYR A 496 27.30 -17.96 30.88
C TYR A 496 28.40 -18.28 29.84
N CYS A 497 29.35 -17.38 29.58
CA CYS A 497 30.29 -17.54 28.47
C CYS A 497 31.15 -18.82 28.56
N ALA A 498 31.54 -19.23 29.77
CA ALA A 498 32.26 -20.50 29.96
C ALA A 498 31.38 -21.72 29.59
N GLN A 499 30.08 -21.66 29.88
CA GLN A 499 29.13 -22.72 29.57
C GLN A 499 28.81 -22.75 28.07
N ALA A 500 28.61 -21.59 27.44
CA ALA A 500 28.45 -21.48 25.98
C ALA A 500 29.65 -22.05 25.23
N ASN A 501 30.87 -21.71 25.67
CA ASN A 501 32.10 -22.26 25.08
C ASN A 501 32.19 -23.79 25.27
N ALA A 502 31.78 -24.33 26.42
CA ALA A 502 31.77 -25.76 26.68
C ALA A 502 30.77 -26.53 25.78
N LEU A 503 29.65 -25.91 25.39
CA LEU A 503 28.67 -26.47 24.45
C LEU A 503 29.03 -26.22 22.98
N ASN A 504 30.17 -25.58 22.71
CA ASN A 504 30.60 -25.12 21.39
C ASN A 504 29.62 -24.13 20.72
N PHE A 505 28.91 -23.33 21.51
CA PHE A 505 28.07 -22.24 21.00
C PHE A 505 28.92 -20.99 20.74
N ASN A 506 28.56 -20.23 19.71
CA ASN A 506 29.13 -18.91 19.44
C ASN A 506 28.37 -17.87 20.28
N GLY A 507 28.71 -17.75 21.56
CA GLY A 507 28.05 -16.85 22.50
C GLY A 507 28.48 -15.38 22.38
N ILE A 508 27.52 -14.45 22.45
CA ILE A 508 27.76 -13.00 22.58
C ILE A 508 26.83 -12.39 23.63
N VAL A 509 27.31 -11.42 24.41
CA VAL A 509 26.44 -10.58 25.25
C VAL A 509 26.05 -9.36 24.42
N LYS A 510 24.75 -9.00 24.46
CA LYS A 510 24.19 -7.83 23.78
C LYS A 510 23.35 -6.99 24.73
N HIS A 511 23.15 -5.73 24.38
CA HIS A 511 22.01 -4.97 24.88
C HIS A 511 20.74 -5.45 24.19
N LEU A 512 19.60 -5.37 24.89
CA LEU A 512 18.30 -5.79 24.34
C LEU A 512 17.89 -5.00 23.08
N LEU A 513 18.35 -3.75 22.95
CA LEU A 513 18.10 -2.93 21.75
C LEU A 513 18.89 -3.37 20.52
N LEU A 514 19.81 -4.32 20.64
CA LEU A 514 20.66 -4.79 19.55
C LEU A 514 21.38 -3.64 18.82
N ASP A 515 21.94 -2.72 19.61
CA ASP A 515 22.82 -1.65 19.14
C ASP A 515 24.22 -2.18 18.79
N ALA A 516 25.18 -1.30 18.48
CA ALA A 516 26.54 -1.71 18.12
C ALA A 516 27.29 -2.46 19.23
N TRP A 517 26.91 -2.30 20.50
CA TRP A 517 27.67 -2.86 21.62
C TRP A 517 27.65 -4.40 21.60
N ILE A 518 28.81 -5.02 21.76
CA ILE A 518 28.96 -6.47 21.78
C ILE A 518 30.07 -6.89 22.74
N GLN A 519 29.83 -7.98 23.47
CA GLN A 519 30.89 -8.69 24.19
C GLN A 519 30.90 -10.17 23.78
N PRO A 520 31.84 -10.60 22.91
CA PRO A 520 31.92 -12.01 22.51
C PRO A 520 32.44 -12.89 23.64
N CYS A 521 31.84 -14.08 23.81
CA CYS A 521 32.29 -15.07 24.79
C CYS A 521 33.60 -15.77 24.40
N ARG A 522 33.93 -15.75 23.10
CA ARG A 522 35.22 -16.23 22.57
C ARG A 522 36.09 -15.02 22.30
N SER A 523 37.26 -14.98 22.91
CA SER A 523 38.28 -13.98 22.55
C SER A 523 38.69 -14.22 21.10
N SER A 524 38.60 -13.20 20.25
CA SER A 524 39.24 -13.26 18.94
C SER A 524 40.75 -13.29 19.15
N THR A 525 41.37 -14.46 19.01
CA THR A 525 42.83 -14.56 18.87
C THR A 525 43.23 -13.97 17.53
N SER A 526 43.23 -12.64 17.45
CA SER A 526 44.06 -11.94 16.49
C SER A 526 45.47 -11.91 17.05
N THR A 527 46.35 -12.68 16.43
CA THR A 527 47.79 -12.59 16.65
C THR A 527 48.24 -11.25 16.08
N THR A 528 48.20 -10.20 16.90
CA THR A 528 48.86 -8.93 16.58
C THR A 528 49.93 -8.70 17.63
N THR A 529 51.17 -8.72 17.16
CA THR A 529 52.38 -8.46 17.93
C THR A 529 52.31 -7.08 18.59
N THR A 530 51.98 -7.04 19.88
CA THR A 530 52.05 -5.82 20.69
C THR A 530 53.52 -5.47 20.88
N THR A 531 54.01 -4.52 20.10
CA THR A 531 55.26 -3.82 20.45
C THR A 531 54.89 -2.84 21.56
N THR A 532 55.41 -3.10 22.75
CA THR A 532 55.19 -2.35 23.98
C THR A 532 55.68 -0.92 23.82
N SER A 533 54.86 0.06 24.18
CA SER A 533 55.32 1.40 24.56
C SER A 533 54.34 2.02 25.54
N THR A 534 54.66 1.82 26.81
CA THR A 534 54.16 2.57 27.97
C THR A 534 54.48 4.05 27.83
N THR A 535 53.49 4.93 28.01
CA THR A 535 53.74 6.26 28.59
C THR A 535 52.54 6.75 29.38
N THR A 536 52.88 7.25 30.56
CA THR A 536 52.09 7.80 31.66
C THR A 536 51.42 9.13 31.36
N SER A 537 50.35 9.41 32.12
CA SER A 537 49.61 10.68 32.23
C SER A 537 50.47 11.93 32.42
N ALA A 538 50.08 13.04 31.77
CA ALA A 538 50.26 14.41 32.27
C ALA A 538 49.35 15.44 31.55
N THR A 539 48.51 16.11 32.35
CA THR A 539 48.04 17.52 32.36
C THR A 539 48.03 18.42 31.11
N ASN A 540 46.83 19.00 30.88
CA ASN A 540 46.45 20.34 30.36
C ASN A 540 47.45 21.15 29.52
N THR A 541 47.03 21.54 28.31
CA THR A 541 47.16 22.92 27.80
C THR A 541 46.03 23.23 26.82
N ALA A 542 45.29 24.30 27.11
CA ALA A 542 44.22 24.83 26.28
C ALA A 542 44.76 25.35 24.95
N THR A 543 44.10 24.99 23.85
CA THR A 543 44.27 25.67 22.56
C THR A 543 42.91 26.20 22.13
N THR A 544 42.75 27.50 22.23
CA THR A 544 41.57 28.26 21.82
C THR A 544 41.64 28.44 20.30
N THR A 545 40.75 27.79 19.56
CA THR A 545 40.54 28.07 18.14
C THR A 545 39.22 28.81 18.00
N THR A 546 39.29 30.10 17.72
CA THR A 546 38.14 30.97 17.48
C THR A 546 37.58 30.72 16.08
N THR A 547 36.31 30.30 16.02
CA THR A 547 35.39 30.62 14.92
C THR A 547 34.02 30.94 15.52
N THR A 548 33.59 32.20 15.36
CA THR A 548 32.21 32.72 15.40
C THR A 548 31.12 31.83 16.03
N GLY A 549 30.93 31.96 17.36
CA GLY A 549 29.77 31.41 18.06
C GLY A 549 29.93 31.23 19.58
N GLY A 550 30.09 32.32 20.34
CA GLY A 550 30.03 32.33 21.81
C GLY A 550 31.23 31.70 22.58
N THR A 551 31.38 32.04 23.86
CA THR A 551 32.42 31.45 24.74
C THR A 551 32.04 30.01 25.08
N LEU A 552 32.91 29.05 24.78
CA LEU A 552 32.69 27.64 25.09
C LEU A 552 33.02 27.33 26.56
N ALA A 553 32.20 26.47 27.17
CA ALA A 553 32.36 25.96 28.52
C ALA A 553 32.13 24.45 28.56
N THR A 554 32.69 23.81 29.59
CA THR A 554 32.51 22.39 29.86
C THR A 554 31.23 22.14 30.63
N LEU A 555 30.40 21.22 30.15
CA LEU A 555 29.17 20.78 30.80
C LEU A 555 29.28 19.29 31.15
N SER A 556 29.44 19.00 32.43
CA SER A 556 29.50 17.63 32.95
C SER A 556 28.13 17.20 33.49
N ILE A 557 27.72 15.97 33.20
CA ILE A 557 26.42 15.40 33.57
C ILE A 557 26.68 14.08 34.27
N SER A 558 26.16 13.92 35.49
CA SER A 558 26.38 12.73 36.32
C SER A 558 25.14 12.40 37.16
N THR A 559 25.11 11.22 37.77
CA THR A 559 24.04 10.76 38.65
C THR A 559 24.59 10.31 40.00
N VAL A 560 23.77 10.44 41.05
CA VAL A 560 24.09 9.98 42.41
C VAL A 560 22.91 9.25 43.03
N ASN A 561 23.18 8.24 43.85
CA ASN A 561 22.15 7.54 44.62
C ASN A 561 21.66 8.37 45.82
N THR A 562 20.71 7.83 46.58
CA THR A 562 20.11 8.46 47.78
C THR A 562 21.12 8.76 48.90
N SER A 563 22.32 8.15 48.87
CA SER A 563 23.43 8.42 49.79
C SER A 563 24.49 9.36 49.20
N ASN A 564 24.16 10.04 48.09
CA ASN A 564 25.02 10.96 47.34
C ASN A 564 26.32 10.31 46.82
N GLN A 565 26.32 8.98 46.62
CA GLN A 565 27.42 8.26 45.99
C GLN A 565 27.23 8.24 44.46
N PRO A 566 28.31 8.44 43.66
CA PRO A 566 28.21 8.39 42.21
C PRO A 566 27.69 7.04 41.74
N ILE A 567 26.74 7.11 40.81
CA ILE A 567 26.27 5.96 40.05
C ILE A 567 26.40 6.30 38.57
N THR A 568 26.62 5.30 37.73
CA THR A 568 26.93 5.48 36.31
C THR A 568 26.01 4.60 35.47
N GLY A 569 25.92 4.85 34.17
CA GLY A 569 25.15 4.03 33.24
C GLY A 569 23.70 4.48 33.04
N PHE A 570 23.32 5.68 33.49
CA PHE A 570 21.97 6.21 33.23
C PHE A 570 21.92 6.90 31.87
N TYR A 571 20.92 6.56 31.08
CA TYR A 571 20.77 7.05 29.72
C TYR A 571 20.43 8.54 29.71
N ILE A 572 21.22 9.31 28.98
CA ILE A 572 20.98 10.73 28.70
C ILE A 572 20.19 10.78 27.39
N GLN A 573 18.86 10.82 27.53
CA GLN A 573 17.94 10.89 26.40
C GLN A 573 18.20 12.13 25.55
N SER A 574 18.36 13.29 26.19
CA SER A 574 18.64 14.51 25.45
C SER A 574 19.46 15.52 26.23
N ILE A 575 20.28 16.25 25.49
CA ILE A 575 20.96 17.49 25.82
C ILE A 575 20.52 18.46 24.73
N ARG A 576 19.42 19.16 25.01
CA ARG A 576 18.80 20.12 24.10
C ARG A 576 19.28 21.52 24.38
N ASP A 577 19.81 22.19 23.37
CA ASP A 577 20.01 23.63 23.36
C ASP A 577 18.70 24.31 22.91
N ASN A 578 17.97 24.88 23.86
CA ASN A 578 16.69 25.53 23.60
C ASN A 578 16.85 26.87 22.87
N THR A 579 18.03 27.48 22.93
CA THR A 579 18.29 28.77 22.28
C THR A 579 18.37 28.62 20.77
N VAL A 580 18.96 27.52 20.29
CA VAL A 580 19.12 27.25 18.84
C VAL A 580 18.31 26.05 18.33
N GLY A 581 17.59 25.34 19.21
CA GLY A 581 16.70 24.23 18.85
C GLY A 581 17.39 22.92 18.52
N THR A 582 18.70 22.79 18.77
CA THR A 582 19.47 21.57 18.50
C THR A 582 19.44 20.62 19.68
N SER A 583 19.44 19.31 19.42
CA SER A 583 19.45 18.29 20.48
C SER A 583 20.48 17.22 20.16
N THR A 584 21.24 16.82 21.17
CA THR A 584 22.16 15.68 21.13
C THR A 584 21.79 14.72 22.27
N GLY A 585 22.11 13.43 22.17
CA GLY A 585 21.67 12.42 23.15
C GLY A 585 22.18 11.04 22.77
N GLY A 586 21.86 10.01 23.54
CA GLY A 586 22.27 8.63 23.22
C GLY A 586 23.47 8.09 23.98
N ASN A 587 23.96 8.82 24.98
CA ASN A 587 25.10 8.44 25.81
C ASN A 587 24.68 8.19 27.26
N PHE A 588 25.57 7.65 28.09
CA PHE A 588 25.28 7.29 29.48
C PHE A 588 26.12 8.10 30.48
N THR A 589 25.54 8.47 31.60
CA THR A 589 26.24 9.17 32.69
C THR A 589 27.43 8.35 33.24
N PRO A 590 28.56 8.98 33.62
CA PRO A 590 28.84 10.40 33.48
C PRO A 590 29.23 10.78 32.05
N GLN A 591 28.79 11.94 31.59
CA GLN A 591 29.20 12.52 30.31
C GLN A 591 29.77 13.92 30.52
N THR A 592 30.66 14.33 29.61
CA THR A 592 31.13 15.71 29.55
C THR A 592 31.07 16.18 28.11
N VAL A 593 30.36 17.29 27.88
CA VAL A 593 30.18 17.89 26.56
C VAL A 593 30.65 19.34 26.57
N THR A 594 30.90 19.89 25.39
CA THR A 594 31.17 21.32 25.24
C THR A 594 29.85 22.04 24.94
N ALA A 595 29.60 23.14 25.65
CA ALA A 595 28.37 23.93 25.52
C ALA A 595 28.70 25.44 25.50
N ILE A 596 27.77 26.27 25.03
CA ILE A 596 27.99 27.70 24.83
C ILE A 596 27.44 28.49 26.04
N VAL A 597 28.27 29.34 26.64
CA VAL A 597 27.87 30.20 27.75
C VAL A 597 26.79 31.19 27.30
N GLY A 598 25.72 31.30 28.08
CA GLY A 598 24.55 32.15 27.83
C GLY A 598 23.36 31.44 27.18
N HIS A 599 23.54 30.22 26.66
CA HIS A 599 22.45 29.42 26.08
C HIS A 599 21.60 28.74 27.16
N SER A 600 20.32 28.53 26.86
CA SER A 600 19.38 27.76 27.69
C SER A 600 19.42 26.29 27.26
N TYR A 601 19.67 25.39 28.21
CA TYR A 601 19.73 23.95 27.96
C TYR A 601 18.66 23.20 28.76
N SER A 602 18.06 22.20 28.13
CA SER A 602 17.24 21.17 28.79
C SER A 602 17.94 19.82 28.66
N ILE A 603 18.20 19.17 29.79
CA ILE A 603 18.86 17.86 29.82
C ILE A 603 17.92 16.85 30.44
N THR A 604 17.70 15.74 29.74
CA THR A 604 16.81 14.65 30.15
C THR A 604 17.62 13.38 30.39
N VAL A 605 17.43 12.80 31.58
CA VAL A 605 18.01 11.51 31.99
C VAL A 605 16.87 10.57 32.38
N ASP A 606 16.95 9.33 31.90
CA ASP A 606 15.89 8.34 32.08
C ASP A 606 16.02 7.61 33.42
N ASP A 607 14.88 7.11 33.92
CA ASP A 607 14.80 6.20 35.06
C ASP A 607 15.45 4.84 34.67
N TYR A 608 16.07 4.13 35.62
CA TYR A 608 16.73 2.84 35.33
C TYR A 608 16.56 1.84 36.47
N GLY A 609 15.92 0.71 36.16
CA GLY A 609 15.53 -0.30 37.14
C GLY A 609 14.64 0.28 38.24
N ASN A 610 15.04 0.07 39.51
CA ASN A 610 14.33 0.60 40.68
C ASN A 610 14.81 2.00 41.11
N ASN A 611 15.63 2.67 40.29
CA ASN A 611 16.14 4.00 40.59
C ASN A 611 15.43 5.03 39.71
N TYR A 612 14.70 5.95 40.35
CA TYR A 612 13.95 7.00 39.67
C TYR A 612 14.64 8.36 39.83
N ILE A 613 14.82 9.12 38.75
CA ILE A 613 15.32 10.49 38.78
C ILE A 613 14.28 11.36 39.49
N VAL A 614 14.64 11.94 40.63
CA VAL A 614 13.74 12.75 41.47
C VAL A 614 14.16 14.21 41.57
N GLY A 615 15.35 14.57 41.07
CA GLY A 615 15.81 15.95 41.06
C GLY A 615 17.13 16.14 40.31
N ALA A 616 17.53 17.40 40.17
CA ALA A 616 18.85 17.81 39.71
C ALA A 616 19.36 18.97 40.58
N ASN A 617 20.67 19.08 40.74
CA ASN A 617 21.31 20.12 41.57
C ASN A 617 21.24 21.54 40.97
N ILE A 618 20.97 21.66 39.66
CA ILE A 618 20.93 22.93 38.91
C ILE A 618 19.70 22.93 38.01
N GLY A 619 19.05 24.09 37.91
CA GLY A 619 17.94 24.33 36.98
C GLY A 619 16.56 24.03 37.56
N THR A 620 15.55 24.25 36.73
CA THR A 620 14.17 23.88 37.02
C THR A 620 13.96 22.44 36.60
N PHE A 621 13.70 21.58 37.59
CA PHE A 621 13.50 20.16 37.39
C PHE A 621 12.03 19.80 37.19
N GLY A 622 11.75 18.90 36.24
CA GLY A 622 10.46 18.28 36.03
C GLY A 622 10.61 16.81 35.64
N ARG A 623 9.65 15.97 36.04
CA ARG A 623 9.60 14.56 35.63
C ARG A 623 9.16 14.44 34.17
N THR A 624 9.68 13.44 33.47
CA THR A 624 9.21 13.01 32.14
C THR A 624 8.72 11.57 32.21
N ILE A 625 7.81 11.20 31.31
CA ILE A 625 7.29 9.83 31.16
C ILE A 625 7.64 9.21 29.79
N ALA A 626 8.45 9.90 28.98
CA ALA A 626 9.02 9.31 27.77
C ALA A 626 9.96 8.14 28.13
N ASN A 627 10.00 7.09 27.31
CA ASN A 627 10.88 5.92 27.47
C ASN A 627 10.78 5.18 28.83
N GLY A 628 9.62 5.22 29.50
CA GLY A 628 9.42 4.50 30.77
C GLY A 628 9.66 5.33 32.05
N GLY A 629 10.04 6.60 31.91
CA GLY A 629 10.19 7.54 33.04
C GLY A 629 11.54 8.22 33.06
N GLY A 630 11.64 9.39 33.72
CA GLY A 630 12.89 10.11 33.89
C GLY A 630 12.72 11.50 34.49
N GLY A 631 13.77 12.31 34.38
CA GLY A 631 13.77 13.69 34.84
C GLY A 631 14.51 14.62 33.88
N THR A 632 13.93 15.79 33.63
CA THR A 632 14.51 16.86 32.82
C THR A 632 14.83 18.04 33.72
N THR A 633 16.04 18.58 33.61
CA THR A 633 16.37 19.89 34.18
C THR A 633 16.63 20.92 33.10
N THR A 634 16.12 22.14 33.29
CA THR A 634 16.30 23.26 32.36
C THR A 634 16.99 24.42 33.05
N PHE A 635 18.05 24.97 32.44
CA PHE A 635 18.87 26.03 33.02
C PHE A 635 19.59 26.85 31.95
N THR A 636 20.11 28.03 32.31
CA THR A 636 20.98 28.84 31.44
C THR A 636 22.44 28.63 31.85
N LEU A 637 23.30 28.27 30.90
CA LEU A 637 24.72 27.98 31.17
C LEU A 637 25.49 29.28 31.45
N GLN A 638 26.15 29.39 32.60
CA GLN A 638 26.90 30.60 33.01
C GLN A 638 28.43 30.43 32.92
N GLY A 639 28.91 29.21 32.67
CA GLY A 639 30.33 28.85 32.68
C GLY A 639 30.49 27.32 32.77
N ASN A 640 31.69 26.84 33.14
CA ASN A 640 31.90 25.41 33.38
C ASN A 640 30.93 24.92 34.47
N THR A 641 30.10 23.93 34.14
CA THR A 641 28.95 23.54 34.96
C THR A 641 28.93 22.03 35.15
N ASN A 642 28.65 21.58 36.37
CA ASN A 642 28.47 20.16 36.71
C ASN A 642 27.04 19.90 37.19
N ILE A 643 26.30 19.12 36.42
CA ILE A 643 24.93 18.73 36.71
C ILE A 643 24.94 17.33 37.28
N VAL A 644 24.28 17.19 38.42
CA VAL A 644 24.14 15.96 39.16
C VAL A 644 22.65 15.69 39.34
N PHE A 645 22.18 14.61 38.74
CA PHE A 645 20.82 14.10 38.91
C PHE A 645 20.75 13.17 40.12
N ALA A 646 19.73 13.35 40.96
CA ALA A 646 19.53 12.59 42.19
C ALA A 646 18.46 11.51 42.02
N MET A 647 18.71 10.32 42.58
CA MET A 647 17.77 9.19 42.52
C MET A 647 16.91 9.01 43.77
N GLY A 648 15.71 8.46 43.59
CA GLY A 648 14.80 7.98 44.64
C GLY A 648 14.27 6.57 44.35
N THR A 649 13.61 5.94 45.33
CA THR A 649 13.23 4.50 45.31
C THR A 649 11.72 4.24 45.16
N SER A 650 10.90 5.24 44.81
CA SER A 650 9.45 5.08 44.62
C SER A 650 8.88 5.98 43.51
N ALA A 651 8.01 5.43 42.66
CA ALA A 651 7.37 6.14 41.53
C ALA A 651 6.17 7.02 41.98
N PRO A 652 6.04 8.28 41.49
CA PRO A 652 4.87 9.15 41.75
C PRO A 652 3.70 8.91 40.77
N ALA A 653 2.47 9.33 41.15
CA ALA A 653 1.21 9.03 40.43
C ALA A 653 0.95 9.90 39.16
N ASN A 654 0.34 9.30 38.12
CA ASN A 654 0.07 9.93 36.82
C ASN A 654 -1.20 10.83 36.80
N PRO A 655 -1.19 12.00 36.12
CA PRO A 655 -2.37 12.87 35.91
C PRO A 655 -3.44 12.27 34.97
N LYS A 656 -4.71 12.72 35.06
CA LYS A 656 -5.90 12.17 34.36
C LYS A 656 -6.73 13.25 33.61
N ALA A 657 -7.44 12.86 32.54
CA ALA A 657 -8.36 13.70 31.76
C ALA A 657 -9.58 12.90 31.26
N THR A 658 -10.62 13.56 30.73
CA THR A 658 -11.90 12.93 30.33
C THR A 658 -12.24 13.17 28.87
N PHE A 659 -12.86 12.22 28.16
CA PHE A 659 -13.52 12.51 26.89
C PHE A 659 -14.93 11.91 26.83
N THR A 660 -15.79 12.55 26.04
CA THR A 660 -17.17 12.11 25.81
C THR A 660 -17.38 11.79 24.33
N VAL A 661 -17.97 10.64 24.03
CA VAL A 661 -18.35 10.22 22.68
C VAL A 661 -19.85 10.43 22.49
N VAL A 662 -20.24 11.16 21.45
CA VAL A 662 -21.63 11.38 21.06
C VAL A 662 -21.87 10.84 19.65
N SER A 663 -23.09 10.34 19.40
CA SER A 663 -23.52 9.90 18.06
C SER A 663 -24.48 10.93 17.48
N VAL A 664 -24.26 11.31 16.24
CA VAL A 664 -25.10 12.25 15.49
C VAL A 664 -25.48 11.66 14.15
N ASP A 665 -26.66 12.01 13.65
CA ASP A 665 -26.99 11.73 12.25
C ASP A 665 -26.17 12.64 11.32
N LEU A 666 -26.22 12.37 10.02
CA LEU A 666 -25.49 13.17 9.03
C LEU A 666 -25.96 14.63 8.95
N ASN A 667 -27.09 15.02 9.55
CA ASN A 667 -27.52 16.41 9.68
C ASN A 667 -27.06 17.07 11.00
N GLY A 668 -26.28 16.35 11.82
CA GLY A 668 -25.76 16.83 13.10
C GLY A 668 -26.75 16.69 14.28
N LYS A 669 -27.89 16.03 14.09
CA LYS A 669 -28.84 15.80 15.18
C LYS A 669 -28.35 14.64 16.04
N GLN A 670 -28.07 14.95 17.31
CA GLN A 670 -27.61 13.95 18.28
C GLN A 670 -28.68 12.90 18.59
N PHE A 671 -28.27 11.65 18.67
CA PHE A 671 -29.07 10.53 19.16
C PHE A 671 -28.25 9.63 20.09
N SER A 672 -28.92 8.74 20.81
CA SER A 672 -28.30 7.84 21.79
C SER A 672 -28.42 6.38 21.37
N GLY A 673 -27.63 5.51 22.00
CA GLY A 673 -27.77 4.05 21.85
C GLY A 673 -26.75 3.38 20.92
N MET A 674 -25.70 4.08 20.47
CA MET A 674 -24.62 3.43 19.70
C MET A 674 -23.57 2.86 20.64
N TRP A 675 -23.23 1.59 20.46
CA TRP A 675 -22.25 0.92 21.32
C TRP A 675 -20.85 1.48 21.06
N THR A 676 -20.18 1.87 22.14
CA THR A 676 -18.85 2.45 22.16
C THR A 676 -17.96 1.63 23.08
N THR A 677 -16.74 1.36 22.66
CA THR A 677 -15.71 0.73 23.49
C THR A 677 -14.47 1.61 23.54
N VAL A 678 -13.80 1.62 24.69
CA VAL A 678 -12.51 2.27 24.89
C VAL A 678 -11.51 1.21 25.27
N ASN A 679 -10.51 1.06 24.42
CA ASN A 679 -9.43 0.10 24.61
C ASN A 679 -8.12 0.85 24.82
N SER A 680 -7.19 0.26 25.58
CA SER A 680 -5.80 0.70 25.62
C SER A 680 -4.93 -0.55 25.68
N ASN A 681 -3.88 -0.60 24.85
CA ASN A 681 -2.97 -1.75 24.76
C ASN A 681 -3.71 -3.10 24.58
N GLY A 682 -4.77 -3.09 23.75
CA GLY A 682 -5.58 -4.28 23.46
C GLY A 682 -6.55 -4.71 24.58
N VAL A 683 -6.58 -4.02 25.72
CA VAL A 683 -7.53 -4.29 26.81
C VAL A 683 -8.72 -3.34 26.72
N THR A 684 -9.94 -3.90 26.73
CA THR A 684 -11.15 -3.10 26.88
C THR A 684 -11.23 -2.54 28.29
N LEU A 685 -11.06 -1.22 28.40
CA LEU A 685 -11.09 -0.50 29.67
C LEU A 685 -12.51 -0.10 30.06
N ALA A 686 -13.34 0.24 29.07
CA ALA A 686 -14.72 0.61 29.29
C ALA A 686 -15.56 0.37 28.04
N THR A 687 -16.85 0.13 28.25
CA THR A 687 -17.85 -0.01 27.19
C THR A 687 -19.15 0.64 27.61
N GLY A 688 -19.92 1.14 26.66
CA GLY A 688 -21.26 1.64 26.93
C GLY A 688 -21.93 2.21 25.69
N PHE A 689 -23.11 2.79 25.85
CA PHE A 689 -23.84 3.40 24.75
C PHE A 689 -23.64 4.92 24.73
N THR A 690 -23.57 5.53 23.54
CA THR A 690 -23.49 6.99 23.41
C THR A 690 -24.77 7.66 23.96
N PRO A 691 -24.68 8.83 24.63
CA PRO A 691 -23.45 9.54 25.00
C PRO A 691 -22.62 8.77 26.04
N PHE A 692 -21.35 8.53 25.74
CA PHE A 692 -20.47 7.69 26.53
C PHE A 692 -19.28 8.51 27.01
N THR A 693 -18.99 8.50 28.32
CA THR A 693 -17.88 9.30 28.89
C THR A 693 -16.85 8.40 29.54
N PHE A 694 -15.57 8.70 29.32
CA PHE A 694 -14.45 7.96 29.88
C PHE A 694 -13.38 8.91 30.44
N THR A 695 -12.92 8.63 31.66
CA THR A 695 -11.80 9.35 32.31
C THR A 695 -10.58 8.44 32.35
N GLY A 696 -9.50 8.85 31.67
CA GLY A 696 -8.25 8.10 31.55
C GLY A 696 -7.04 8.87 32.07
N GLY A 697 -5.86 8.24 32.06
CA GLY A 697 -4.58 8.90 32.31
C GLY A 697 -4.15 9.76 31.12
N MET A 698 -3.61 10.95 31.37
CA MET A 698 -3.02 11.78 30.33
C MET A 698 -1.75 11.13 29.77
N GLY A 699 -1.53 11.23 28.46
CA GLY A 699 -0.40 10.60 27.78
C GLY A 699 -0.54 9.08 27.55
N VAL A 700 -1.67 8.48 27.93
CA VAL A 700 -2.03 7.10 27.57
C VAL A 700 -2.75 7.11 26.23
N GLN A 701 -2.39 6.19 25.34
CA GLN A 701 -3.11 6.02 24.08
C GLN A 701 -4.40 5.23 24.31
N TYR A 702 -5.51 5.78 23.80
CA TYR A 702 -6.81 5.14 23.83
C TYR A 702 -7.31 4.90 22.40
N LEU A 703 -7.85 3.72 22.16
CA LEU A 703 -8.59 3.40 20.94
C LEU A 703 -10.08 3.42 21.27
N VAL A 704 -10.79 4.40 20.73
CA VAL A 704 -12.24 4.53 20.86
C VAL A 704 -12.88 3.90 19.63
N THR A 705 -13.71 2.87 19.83
CA THR A 705 -14.42 2.20 18.75
C THR A 705 -15.91 2.43 18.89
N VAL A 706 -16.58 2.75 17.79
CA VAL A 706 -18.03 2.84 17.74
C VAL A 706 -18.61 1.80 16.78
N ALA A 707 -19.73 1.19 17.14
CA ALA A 707 -20.33 0.09 16.38
C ALA A 707 -21.42 0.57 15.41
N ASN A 708 -21.72 -0.27 14.41
CA ASN A 708 -22.96 -0.20 13.64
C ASN A 708 -24.12 -0.87 14.40
N TRP A 709 -25.35 -0.46 14.14
CA TRP A 709 -26.53 -1.09 14.73
C TRP A 709 -27.71 -1.14 13.75
N GLN A 710 -28.15 -2.35 13.40
CA GLN A 710 -29.18 -2.58 12.38
C GLN A 710 -28.83 -1.86 11.06
N VAL A 711 -29.64 -0.87 10.70
CA VAL A 711 -29.52 -0.07 9.48
C VAL A 711 -28.84 1.28 9.73
N VAL A 712 -28.42 1.55 10.96
CA VAL A 712 -27.64 2.73 11.34
C VAL A 712 -26.15 2.40 11.23
N VAL A 713 -25.47 3.04 10.28
CA VAL A 713 -24.10 2.69 9.90
C VAL A 713 -23.18 3.87 10.14
N PHE A 714 -22.06 3.61 10.83
CA PHE A 714 -21.01 4.60 11.07
C PHE A 714 -20.41 5.03 9.74
N VAL A 715 -20.22 6.34 9.59
CA VAL A 715 -19.74 6.95 8.36
C VAL A 715 -18.36 7.57 8.57
N HIS A 716 -18.25 8.52 9.50
CA HIS A 716 -16.99 9.17 9.82
C HIS A 716 -17.00 9.81 11.22
N TRP A 717 -15.81 10.15 11.72
CA TRP A 717 -15.62 10.96 12.93
C TRP A 717 -15.63 12.46 12.61
N ASP A 718 -15.69 13.32 13.63
CA ASP A 718 -15.55 14.79 13.50
C ASP A 718 -14.26 15.25 12.82
N ASP A 719 -13.22 14.42 12.79
CA ASP A 719 -11.97 14.69 12.06
C ASP A 719 -11.99 14.19 10.60
N GLY A 720 -13.13 13.68 10.13
CA GLY A 720 -13.33 13.16 8.77
C GLY A 720 -12.85 11.73 8.55
N THR A 721 -12.26 11.07 9.55
CA THR A 721 -11.79 9.69 9.38
C THR A 721 -12.96 8.71 9.31
N THR A 722 -12.91 7.78 8.35
CA THR A 722 -13.98 6.78 8.09
C THR A 722 -13.76 5.45 8.80
N ASN A 723 -12.68 5.34 9.59
CA ASN A 723 -12.45 4.16 10.41
C ASN A 723 -13.28 4.26 11.70
N PRO A 724 -14.18 3.30 12.02
CA PRO A 724 -14.93 3.32 13.27
C PRO A 724 -14.05 3.21 14.52
N ASN A 725 -12.77 2.88 14.36
CA ASN A 725 -11.75 2.92 15.41
C ASN A 725 -10.94 4.23 15.33
N ARG A 726 -11.03 5.07 16.36
CA ARG A 726 -10.30 6.33 16.48
C ARG A 726 -9.26 6.26 17.58
N ALA A 727 -7.99 6.43 17.21
CA ALA A 727 -6.88 6.48 18.15
C ALA A 727 -6.72 7.90 18.74
N LEU A 728 -6.60 7.99 20.05
CA LEU A 728 -6.31 9.22 20.80
C LEU A 728 -4.91 9.09 21.40
N SER A 729 -3.95 9.84 20.85
CA SER A 729 -2.54 9.79 21.26
C SER A 729 -2.28 10.45 22.63
N SER A 730 -3.17 11.35 23.03
CA SER A 730 -3.26 11.93 24.38
C SER A 730 -4.68 12.44 24.58
N ILE A 731 -5.27 12.20 25.76
CA ILE A 731 -6.61 12.68 26.07
C ILE A 731 -6.58 14.02 26.81
N GLN A 732 -7.51 14.87 26.44
CA GLN A 732 -7.86 16.15 27.08
C GLN A 732 -9.38 16.19 27.22
N ASP A 733 -9.88 17.08 28.07
CA ASP A 733 -11.33 17.30 28.24
C ASP A 733 -11.98 17.72 26.91
N THR A 734 -12.61 16.76 26.22
CA THR A 734 -13.14 16.94 24.86
C THR A 734 -14.36 16.08 24.55
N THR A 735 -15.05 16.43 23.47
CA THR A 735 -16.14 15.63 22.88
C THR A 735 -15.72 15.10 21.51
N LEU A 736 -15.86 13.79 21.30
CA LEU A 736 -15.70 13.09 20.03
C LEU A 736 -17.09 12.87 19.44
N THR A 737 -17.28 13.16 18.16
CA THR A 737 -18.57 13.04 17.48
C THR A 737 -18.48 12.02 16.37
N ALA A 738 -19.26 10.94 16.48
CA ALA A 738 -19.39 9.91 15.46
C ALA A 738 -20.64 10.18 14.61
N TYR A 739 -20.45 10.31 13.30
CA TYR A 739 -21.51 10.55 12.32
C TYR A 739 -22.01 9.22 11.75
N TYR A 740 -23.33 9.09 11.70
CA TYR A 740 -24.02 7.88 11.27
C TYR A 740 -25.03 8.15 10.16
N ASP A 741 -25.06 7.27 9.16
CA ASP A 741 -26.17 7.17 8.22
C ASP A 741 -27.36 6.53 8.94
N VAL A 742 -28.39 7.34 9.19
CA VAL A 742 -29.62 6.93 9.89
C VAL A 742 -30.77 6.93 8.87
N PRO A 743 -31.41 5.78 8.63
CA PRO A 743 -32.49 5.72 7.64
C PRO A 743 -33.64 6.68 7.95
N GLY A 744 -34.12 7.35 6.91
CA GLY A 744 -35.18 8.36 7.01
C GLY A 744 -34.68 9.76 7.39
N THR A 745 -33.38 9.96 7.54
CA THR A 745 -32.76 11.29 7.71
C THR A 745 -31.96 11.69 6.46
N PRO A 746 -32.63 12.12 5.37
CA PRO A 746 -31.92 12.51 4.16
C PRO A 746 -31.01 13.72 4.43
N LEU A 747 -29.89 13.79 3.72
CA LEU A 747 -29.04 14.98 3.73
C LEU A 747 -29.74 16.11 3.00
N THR A 748 -29.67 17.32 3.56
CA THR A 748 -30.18 18.50 2.86
C THR A 748 -29.05 19.16 2.07
N VAL A 749 -29.24 19.28 0.75
CA VAL A 749 -28.42 20.13 -0.10
C VAL A 749 -29.21 21.39 -0.42
N THR A 750 -28.59 22.56 -0.26
CA THR A 750 -29.17 23.87 -0.61
C THR A 750 -28.34 24.52 -1.72
N LEU A 751 -29.02 24.86 -2.81
CA LEU A 751 -28.45 25.60 -3.93
C LEU A 751 -28.82 27.08 -3.82
N GLY A 752 -27.83 27.94 -3.67
CA GLY A 752 -27.97 29.39 -3.55
C GLY A 752 -27.55 30.17 -4.79
N SER A 753 -27.93 31.45 -4.85
CA SER A 753 -27.43 32.40 -5.85
C SER A 753 -26.92 33.68 -5.22
N VAL A 754 -25.75 34.13 -5.68
CA VAL A 754 -25.04 35.31 -5.15
C VAL A 754 -24.54 36.17 -6.32
N SER A 755 -24.54 37.49 -6.15
CA SER A 755 -23.98 38.42 -7.15
C SER A 755 -22.46 38.33 -7.20
N MET A 756 -21.84 38.84 -8.26
CA MET A 756 -20.37 38.98 -8.33
C MET A 756 -19.75 39.83 -7.20
N THR A 757 -20.56 40.57 -6.44
CA THR A 757 -20.14 41.35 -5.27
C THR A 757 -20.38 40.64 -3.94
N GLY A 758 -20.85 39.37 -3.96
CA GLY A 758 -21.11 38.59 -2.75
C GLY A 758 -22.49 38.81 -2.14
N THR A 759 -23.42 39.51 -2.80
CA THR A 759 -24.77 39.76 -2.29
C THR A 759 -25.73 38.62 -2.67
N SER A 760 -26.28 37.91 -1.68
CA SER A 760 -27.24 36.84 -1.91
C SER A 760 -28.57 37.34 -2.48
N PHE A 761 -29.13 36.62 -3.44
CA PHE A 761 -30.45 36.87 -4.00
C PHE A 761 -31.15 35.55 -4.38
N SER A 762 -32.46 35.58 -4.62
CA SER A 762 -33.29 34.41 -4.96
C SER A 762 -33.87 34.51 -6.37
N GLY A 763 -34.42 33.40 -6.88
CA GLY A 763 -35.17 33.38 -8.15
C GLY A 763 -34.42 32.84 -9.37
N MET A 764 -33.22 32.25 -9.19
CA MET A 764 -32.49 31.62 -10.30
C MET A 764 -32.91 30.16 -10.46
N TRP A 765 -33.23 29.73 -11.68
CA TRP A 765 -33.68 28.36 -11.93
C TRP A 765 -32.51 27.37 -11.88
N MET A 766 -32.72 26.26 -11.17
CA MET A 766 -31.76 25.19 -10.93
C MET A 766 -32.37 23.84 -11.29
N GLN A 767 -31.54 22.91 -11.77
CA GLN A 767 -31.90 21.51 -11.98
C GLN A 767 -30.86 20.58 -11.33
N VAL A 768 -31.32 19.45 -10.84
CA VAL A 768 -30.50 18.42 -10.19
C VAL A 768 -30.85 17.07 -10.79
N HIS A 769 -29.82 16.34 -11.24
CA HIS A 769 -29.95 15.01 -11.80
C HIS A 769 -29.17 13.97 -10.99
N SER A 770 -29.62 12.72 -11.00
CA SER A 770 -28.89 11.56 -10.49
C SER A 770 -29.02 10.41 -11.49
N GLY A 771 -27.90 9.82 -11.90
CA GLY A 771 -27.90 8.75 -12.92
C GLY A 771 -28.59 9.15 -14.23
N GLY A 772 -28.53 10.43 -14.61
CA GLY A 772 -29.20 10.99 -15.79
C GLY A 772 -30.68 11.31 -15.63
N SER A 773 -31.31 10.99 -14.50
CA SER A 773 -32.72 11.31 -14.22
C SER A 773 -32.85 12.61 -13.42
N LEU A 774 -33.83 13.46 -13.75
CA LEU A 774 -34.11 14.69 -13.00
C LEU A 774 -34.71 14.34 -11.62
N VAL A 775 -34.02 14.73 -10.54
CA VAL A 775 -34.44 14.43 -9.16
C VAL A 775 -34.94 15.66 -8.39
N ALA A 776 -34.51 16.87 -8.77
CA ALA A 776 -35.05 18.12 -8.25
C ALA A 776 -34.93 19.26 -9.27
N SER A 777 -35.84 20.22 -9.22
CA SER A 777 -35.73 21.48 -9.96
C SER A 777 -36.55 22.58 -9.31
N GLY A 778 -36.16 23.84 -9.50
CA GLY A 778 -36.85 24.97 -8.89
C GLY A 778 -36.00 26.24 -8.86
N PHE A 779 -36.50 27.27 -8.18
CA PHE A 779 -35.79 28.54 -8.04
C PHE A 779 -34.93 28.57 -6.77
N THR A 780 -33.77 29.23 -6.82
CA THR A 780 -32.91 29.47 -5.66
C THR A 780 -33.62 30.33 -4.60
N PRO A 781 -33.41 30.06 -3.29
CA PRO A 781 -32.71 28.90 -2.76
C PRO A 781 -33.52 27.61 -2.99
N LEU A 782 -32.90 26.62 -3.64
CA LEU A 782 -33.50 25.31 -3.90
C LEU A 782 -32.90 24.30 -2.95
N SER A 783 -33.73 23.62 -2.15
CA SER A 783 -33.28 22.51 -1.31
C SER A 783 -33.81 21.18 -1.80
N PHE A 784 -33.00 20.13 -1.70
CA PHE A 784 -33.41 18.77 -2.00
C PHE A 784 -32.75 17.76 -1.06
N ASN A 785 -33.38 16.59 -0.97
CA ASN A 785 -32.90 15.46 -0.19
C ASN A 785 -31.86 14.69 -0.99
N ALA A 786 -30.68 14.51 -0.43
CA ALA A 786 -29.56 13.80 -1.00
C ALA A 786 -29.21 12.56 -0.16
N THR A 787 -28.51 11.63 -0.81
CA THR A 787 -27.96 10.42 -0.22
C THR A 787 -26.46 10.62 -0.03
N TYR A 788 -25.94 10.24 1.14
CA TYR A 788 -24.52 10.34 1.46
C TYR A 788 -23.64 9.58 0.46
N GLY A 789 -22.54 10.19 0.03
CA GLY A 789 -21.58 9.63 -0.92
C GLY A 789 -22.09 9.53 -2.36
N MET A 790 -23.37 9.86 -2.62
CA MET A 790 -23.90 9.93 -3.98
C MET A 790 -23.45 11.21 -4.66
N THR A 791 -23.18 11.09 -5.96
CA THR A 791 -22.87 12.23 -6.82
C THR A 791 -24.11 12.63 -7.64
N TYR A 792 -24.45 13.91 -7.55
CA TYR A 792 -25.52 14.54 -8.31
C TYR A 792 -24.93 15.43 -9.42
N THR A 793 -25.68 15.68 -10.47
CA THR A 793 -25.32 16.68 -11.47
C THR A 793 -26.23 17.88 -11.30
N VAL A 794 -25.67 19.01 -10.89
CA VAL A 794 -26.40 20.27 -10.67
C VAL A 794 -26.20 21.21 -11.84
N SER A 795 -27.24 21.93 -12.23
CA SER A 795 -27.23 22.85 -13.36
C SER A 795 -27.88 24.19 -13.00
N ALA A 796 -27.18 25.27 -13.30
CA ALA A 796 -27.61 26.65 -13.14
C ALA A 796 -28.07 27.27 -14.46
N ALA A 797 -29.23 27.93 -14.48
CA ALA A 797 -29.76 28.56 -15.68
C ALA A 797 -29.55 30.08 -15.70
N ASN A 798 -29.30 30.63 -16.89
CA ASN A 798 -29.33 32.07 -17.13
C ASN A 798 -30.77 32.59 -17.18
N TRP A 799 -31.00 33.82 -16.71
CA TRP A 799 -32.30 34.48 -16.82
C TRP A 799 -32.19 35.98 -17.04
N ARG A 800 -32.65 36.46 -18.20
CA ARG A 800 -32.57 37.87 -18.63
C ARG A 800 -31.13 38.41 -18.50
N TYR A 801 -30.90 39.29 -17.53
CA TYR A 801 -29.61 39.95 -17.27
C TYR A 801 -28.75 39.21 -16.25
N TYR A 802 -29.31 38.18 -15.59
CA TYR A 802 -28.62 37.33 -14.64
C TYR A 802 -27.93 36.21 -15.41
N VAL A 803 -26.60 36.27 -15.47
CA VAL A 803 -25.77 35.33 -16.23
C VAL A 803 -24.85 34.60 -15.26
N PHE A 804 -24.95 33.27 -15.22
CA PHE A 804 -24.07 32.42 -14.44
C PHE A 804 -22.62 32.66 -14.84
N ASP A 805 -21.74 32.72 -13.85
CA ASP A 805 -20.31 32.93 -14.03
C ASP A 805 -19.51 31.71 -13.56
N HIS A 806 -19.65 31.36 -12.29
CA HIS A 806 -18.99 30.21 -11.67
C HIS A 806 -19.74 29.73 -10.42
N TRP A 807 -19.45 28.53 -9.98
CA TRP A 807 -19.87 28.01 -8.68
C TRP A 807 -18.89 28.42 -7.58
N GLY A 808 -19.30 28.37 -6.31
CA GLY A 808 -18.49 28.81 -5.18
C GLY A 808 -17.20 28.01 -4.95
N ASP A 809 -17.05 26.87 -5.59
CA ASP A 809 -15.83 26.06 -5.64
C ASP A 809 -14.89 26.46 -6.80
N GLY A 810 -15.29 27.43 -7.64
CA GLY A 810 -14.52 27.97 -8.75
C GLY A 810 -14.82 27.36 -10.11
N ILE A 811 -15.73 26.38 -10.21
CA ILE A 811 -16.06 25.74 -11.49
C ILE A 811 -16.88 26.70 -12.36
N THR A 812 -16.43 26.96 -13.58
CA THR A 812 -17.07 27.89 -14.53
C THR A 812 -18.10 27.24 -15.45
N ASN A 813 -18.27 25.93 -15.36
CA ASN A 813 -19.30 25.24 -16.11
C ASN A 813 -20.63 25.36 -15.37
N ALA A 814 -21.68 25.83 -16.05
CA ALA A 814 -23.00 25.96 -15.45
C ALA A 814 -23.60 24.62 -15.01
N THR A 815 -23.03 23.50 -15.46
CA THR A 815 -23.35 22.15 -14.98
C THR A 815 -22.11 21.50 -14.38
N GLU A 816 -22.25 20.95 -13.17
CA GLU A 816 -21.15 20.30 -12.45
C GLU A 816 -21.59 19.09 -11.61
N PRO A 817 -20.68 18.14 -11.33
CA PRO A 817 -20.92 17.09 -10.35
C PRO A 817 -20.81 17.62 -8.92
N LEU A 818 -21.72 17.19 -8.06
CA LEU A 818 -21.75 17.48 -6.63
C LEU A 818 -21.82 16.15 -5.86
N THR A 819 -20.73 15.77 -5.21
CA THR A 819 -20.70 14.64 -4.28
C THR A 819 -21.13 15.13 -2.90
N VAL A 820 -22.08 14.43 -2.27
CA VAL A 820 -22.71 14.88 -1.03
C VAL A 820 -22.19 14.08 0.15
N ASP A 821 -21.28 14.70 0.91
CA ASP A 821 -20.62 14.07 2.07
C ASP A 821 -21.16 14.64 3.39
N GLY A 822 -22.23 15.44 3.33
CA GLY A 822 -22.85 16.11 4.46
C GLY A 822 -23.86 17.17 4.00
N PRO A 823 -24.46 17.93 4.94
CA PRO A 823 -25.32 19.06 4.62
C PRO A 823 -24.50 20.08 3.83
N THR A 824 -24.90 20.32 2.58
CA THR A 824 -24.08 21.07 1.63
C THR A 824 -24.81 22.31 1.17
N THR A 825 -24.13 23.45 1.19
CA THR A 825 -24.59 24.66 0.51
C THR A 825 -23.68 24.94 -0.66
N LEU A 826 -24.22 24.80 -1.88
CA LEU A 826 -23.51 25.14 -3.10
C LEU A 826 -24.09 26.44 -3.66
N THR A 827 -23.23 27.39 -3.98
CA THR A 827 -23.66 28.73 -4.41
C THR A 827 -23.23 28.99 -5.84
N ALA A 828 -24.16 29.39 -6.69
CA ALA A 828 -23.86 29.90 -8.02
C ALA A 828 -23.66 31.43 -7.99
N TYR A 829 -22.56 31.88 -8.55
CA TYR A 829 -22.27 33.29 -8.76
C TYR A 829 -22.83 33.76 -10.10
N TYR A 830 -23.56 34.86 -10.04
CA TYR A 830 -24.20 35.47 -11.19
C TYR A 830 -23.75 36.91 -11.39
N ARG A 831 -23.51 37.26 -12.65
CA ARG A 831 -23.45 38.64 -13.12
C ARG A 831 -24.87 39.21 -13.07
N THR A 832 -25.09 40.20 -12.21
CA THR A 832 -26.41 40.80 -11.95
C THR A 832 -26.67 42.03 -12.84
N PRO A 833 -27.91 42.48 -13.00
CA PRO A 833 -28.19 43.74 -13.69
C PRO A 833 -27.59 44.95 -12.94
N VAL A 834 -27.02 45.88 -13.70
CA VAL A 834 -26.61 47.22 -13.27
C VAL A 834 -27.23 48.25 -14.21
N THR A 835 -27.42 49.47 -13.73
CA THR A 835 -28.04 50.54 -14.49
C THR A 835 -26.99 51.44 -15.09
N VAL A 836 -27.06 51.70 -16.39
CA VAL A 836 -26.20 52.67 -17.06
C VAL A 836 -27.03 53.82 -17.59
N THR A 837 -26.71 55.03 -17.18
CA THR A 837 -27.40 56.26 -17.59
C THR A 837 -26.48 57.13 -18.42
N ILE A 838 -26.86 57.41 -19.66
CA ILE A 838 -26.16 58.36 -20.54
C ILE A 838 -26.81 59.73 -20.40
N GLN A 839 -26.02 60.73 -19.99
CA GLN A 839 -26.42 62.13 -19.89
C GLN A 839 -25.65 62.99 -20.89
N SER A 840 -26.33 63.96 -21.50
CA SER A 840 -25.67 65.01 -22.26
C SER A 840 -25.52 66.24 -21.39
N VAL A 841 -24.33 66.85 -21.41
CA VAL A 841 -24.06 68.10 -20.68
C VAL A 841 -23.39 69.10 -21.60
N ASN A 842 -23.56 70.39 -21.32
CA ASN A 842 -22.78 71.44 -21.96
C ASN A 842 -21.35 71.49 -21.35
N PRO A 843 -20.42 72.31 -21.88
CA PRO A 843 -19.04 72.35 -21.39
C PRO A 843 -18.91 72.87 -19.94
N PHE A 844 -19.98 73.46 -19.39
CA PHE A 844 -20.07 73.92 -18.01
C PHE A 844 -20.68 72.86 -17.06
N GLY A 845 -20.97 71.66 -17.57
CA GLY A 845 -21.53 70.56 -16.79
C GLY A 845 -23.05 70.64 -16.57
N GLN A 846 -23.77 71.56 -17.22
CA GLN A 846 -25.23 71.62 -17.11
C GLN A 846 -25.87 70.57 -18.02
N ALA A 847 -26.70 69.71 -17.43
CA ALA A 847 -27.35 68.61 -18.13
C ALA A 847 -28.48 69.08 -19.05
N PHE A 848 -28.61 68.44 -20.20
CA PHE A 848 -29.72 68.62 -21.13
C PHE A 848 -30.09 67.29 -21.81
N SER A 849 -31.30 67.22 -22.38
CA SER A 849 -31.88 66.03 -22.99
C SER A 849 -32.10 66.17 -24.50
N GLY A 850 -32.37 65.06 -25.19
CA GLY A 850 -32.75 64.99 -26.60
C GLY A 850 -31.66 64.47 -27.53
N MET A 851 -30.42 64.29 -27.10
CA MET A 851 -29.34 63.87 -28.00
C MET A 851 -29.44 62.39 -28.35
N TRP A 852 -29.54 62.08 -29.65
CA TRP A 852 -29.69 60.70 -30.12
C TRP A 852 -28.49 59.84 -29.70
N THR A 853 -28.79 58.73 -29.04
CA THR A 853 -27.84 57.78 -28.46
C THR A 853 -28.22 56.37 -28.86
N GLU A 854 -27.23 55.55 -29.19
CA GLU A 854 -27.38 54.13 -29.48
C GLU A 854 -26.48 53.32 -28.53
N VAL A 855 -27.00 52.19 -28.08
CA VAL A 855 -26.31 51.23 -27.23
C VAL A 855 -26.29 49.92 -27.96
N TRP A 856 -25.12 49.33 -28.10
CA TRP A 856 -24.85 48.09 -28.83
C TRP A 856 -24.28 47.04 -27.89
N PHE A 857 -24.73 45.79 -28.03
CA PHE A 857 -24.24 44.64 -27.27
C PHE A 857 -23.96 43.48 -28.22
N GLY A 858 -22.75 42.92 -28.19
CA GLY A 858 -22.35 41.83 -29.09
C GLY A 858 -22.51 42.15 -30.58
N GLY A 859 -22.36 43.43 -30.97
CA GLY A 859 -22.53 43.90 -32.35
C GLY A 859 -23.98 44.11 -32.80
N THR A 860 -24.96 43.88 -31.93
CA THR A 860 -26.38 44.12 -32.22
C THR A 860 -26.86 45.38 -31.51
N LEU A 861 -27.71 46.19 -32.17
CA LEU A 861 -28.33 47.35 -31.55
C LEU A 861 -29.20 46.87 -30.38
N TYR A 862 -28.81 47.24 -29.17
CA TYR A 862 -29.44 46.84 -27.93
C TYR A 862 -30.53 47.85 -27.51
N ARG A 863 -30.27 49.16 -27.64
CA ARG A 863 -31.24 50.22 -27.35
C ARG A 863 -30.87 51.52 -28.07
N SER A 864 -31.86 52.37 -28.38
CA SER A 864 -31.60 53.73 -28.87
C SER A 864 -32.65 54.71 -28.36
N GLY A 865 -32.33 56.01 -28.38
CA GLY A 865 -33.21 57.10 -27.96
C GLY A 865 -32.46 58.39 -27.64
N GLY A 866 -33.19 59.43 -27.25
CA GLY A 866 -32.57 60.70 -26.80
C GLY A 866 -32.02 60.59 -25.38
N THR A 867 -30.91 61.27 -25.06
CA THR A 867 -30.47 61.45 -23.67
C THR A 867 -31.52 62.22 -22.87
N THR A 868 -31.68 62.09 -21.56
CA THR A 868 -31.07 61.09 -20.69
C THR A 868 -31.59 59.70 -21.03
N LEU A 869 -30.69 58.79 -21.41
CA LEU A 869 -31.03 57.43 -21.82
C LEU A 869 -30.49 56.46 -20.76
N THR A 870 -31.39 55.75 -20.06
CA THR A 870 -31.02 54.80 -19.01
C THR A 870 -31.34 53.37 -19.41
N PHE A 871 -30.36 52.48 -19.49
CA PHE A 871 -30.54 51.07 -19.86
C PHE A 871 -29.99 50.12 -18.78
N THR A 872 -30.50 48.90 -18.75
CA THR A 872 -30.00 47.83 -17.87
C THR A 872 -28.89 47.07 -18.59
N ALA A 873 -27.72 47.00 -17.98
CA ALA A 873 -26.57 46.25 -18.44
C ALA A 873 -26.34 45.02 -17.55
N THR A 874 -25.76 43.96 -18.09
CA THR A 874 -25.26 42.83 -17.29
C THR A 874 -23.87 43.17 -16.76
N TRP A 875 -23.68 42.97 -15.46
CA TRP A 875 -22.44 43.26 -14.73
C TRP A 875 -21.20 42.67 -15.43
N GLY A 876 -20.19 43.52 -15.63
CA GLY A 876 -18.90 43.11 -16.15
C GLY A 876 -18.89 42.69 -17.63
N LEU A 877 -19.99 42.89 -18.38
CA LEU A 877 -20.03 42.66 -19.83
C LEU A 877 -19.87 43.98 -20.61
N PRO A 878 -19.21 43.98 -21.78
CA PRO A 878 -18.95 45.20 -22.54
C PRO A 878 -20.15 45.63 -23.41
N TYR A 879 -20.51 46.91 -23.32
CA TYR A 879 -21.50 47.59 -24.16
C TYR A 879 -20.85 48.73 -24.92
N THR A 880 -21.16 48.89 -26.21
CA THR A 880 -20.64 50.01 -27.02
C THR A 880 -21.73 51.07 -27.17
N ILE A 881 -21.43 52.29 -26.74
CA ILE A 881 -22.35 53.43 -26.80
C ILE A 881 -21.89 54.34 -27.93
N TYR A 882 -22.83 54.79 -28.74
CA TYR A 882 -22.65 55.82 -29.76
C TYR A 882 -23.54 57.01 -29.46
N VAL A 883 -23.02 58.23 -29.65
CA VAL A 883 -23.78 59.46 -29.53
C VAL A 883 -23.65 60.32 -30.78
N ALA A 884 -24.76 60.88 -31.24
CA ALA A 884 -24.83 61.64 -32.49
C ALA A 884 -24.83 63.16 -32.26
N ASN A 885 -24.31 63.89 -33.24
CA ASN A 885 -24.52 65.34 -33.33
C ASN A 885 -25.98 65.64 -33.73
N TYR A 886 -26.54 66.75 -33.24
CA TYR A 886 -27.91 67.16 -33.58
C TYR A 886 -28.07 68.68 -33.56
N GLN A 887 -28.58 69.25 -34.66
CA GLN A 887 -28.65 70.70 -34.87
C GLN A 887 -27.30 71.37 -34.58
N ASN A 888 -27.27 72.37 -33.69
CA ASN A 888 -26.07 73.12 -33.31
C ASN A 888 -25.24 72.41 -32.23
N TYR A 889 -25.67 71.25 -31.71
CA TYR A 889 -24.96 70.51 -30.67
C TYR A 889 -23.99 69.50 -31.29
N VAL A 890 -22.69 69.71 -31.06
CA VAL A 890 -21.59 68.85 -31.54
C VAL A 890 -20.92 68.16 -30.35
N PHE A 891 -20.84 66.84 -30.39
CA PHE A 891 -20.15 66.03 -29.39
C PHE A 891 -18.66 66.42 -29.35
N LEU A 892 -18.15 66.72 -28.16
CA LEU A 892 -16.76 67.06 -27.94
C LEU A 892 -15.98 65.86 -27.41
N HIS A 893 -16.38 65.36 -26.25
CA HIS A 893 -15.70 64.26 -25.56
C HIS A 893 -16.61 63.61 -24.50
N TRP A 894 -16.19 62.44 -24.05
CA TRP A 894 -16.76 61.76 -22.89
C TRP A 894 -16.15 62.26 -21.57
N GLY A 895 -16.93 62.34 -20.49
CA GLY A 895 -16.44 62.66 -19.14
C GLY A 895 -15.97 64.10 -18.94
N SER A 896 -15.16 64.37 -17.91
CA SER A 896 -14.58 65.70 -17.63
C SER A 896 -13.22 65.90 -18.32
N GLY A 897 -12.87 67.15 -18.67
CA GLY A 897 -11.56 67.52 -19.26
C GLY A 897 -11.41 67.16 -20.75
N ASN A 898 -10.18 66.98 -21.25
CA ASN A 898 -9.93 66.57 -22.65
C ASN A 898 -10.16 65.06 -22.86
N GLY A 899 -11.34 64.56 -22.52
CA GLY A 899 -11.68 63.14 -22.58
C GLY A 899 -11.68 62.54 -23.99
N ASN A 900 -12.08 61.27 -24.09
CA ASN A 900 -12.17 60.57 -25.38
C ASN A 900 -13.12 61.29 -26.35
N THR A 901 -12.60 61.74 -27.49
CA THR A 901 -13.32 62.48 -28.55
C THR A 901 -13.99 61.57 -29.58
N ASN A 902 -13.81 60.25 -29.48
CA ASN A 902 -14.53 59.29 -30.29
C ASN A 902 -16.00 59.24 -29.83
N PRO A 903 -16.99 59.46 -30.71
CA PRO A 903 -18.41 59.34 -30.36
C PRO A 903 -18.80 57.90 -29.97
N TYR A 904 -17.97 56.90 -30.28
CA TYR A 904 -18.11 55.54 -29.77
C TYR A 904 -17.31 55.33 -28.47
N ARG A 905 -17.96 54.74 -27.46
CA ARG A 905 -17.33 54.37 -26.19
C ARG A 905 -17.80 52.99 -25.71
N THR A 906 -16.85 52.10 -25.47
CA THR A 906 -17.11 50.83 -24.78
C THR A 906 -17.13 51.04 -23.27
N VAL A 907 -18.11 50.48 -22.59
CA VAL A 907 -18.22 50.45 -21.13
C VAL A 907 -18.48 49.04 -20.62
N THR A 908 -17.86 48.71 -19.50
CA THR A 908 -17.98 47.42 -18.82
C THR A 908 -18.45 47.67 -17.40
N PRO A 909 -19.75 47.95 -17.19
CA PRO A 909 -20.24 48.45 -15.93
C PRO A 909 -20.21 47.34 -14.86
N THR A 910 -19.66 47.66 -13.69
CA THR A 910 -19.66 46.78 -12.51
C THR A 910 -20.51 47.34 -11.36
N GLU A 911 -21.13 48.49 -11.58
CA GLU A 911 -22.03 49.20 -10.67
C GLU A 911 -22.95 50.13 -11.47
N ASP A 912 -23.95 50.71 -10.81
CA ASP A 912 -24.78 51.73 -11.41
C ASP A 912 -23.91 52.92 -11.85
N THR A 913 -23.87 53.17 -13.15
CA THR A 913 -22.91 54.09 -13.77
C THR A 913 -23.61 55.21 -14.52
N VAL A 914 -23.17 56.45 -14.30
CA VAL A 914 -23.56 57.59 -15.13
C VAL A 914 -22.43 57.92 -16.10
N ILE A 915 -22.76 57.97 -17.39
CA ILE A 915 -21.85 58.27 -18.47
C ILE A 915 -22.24 59.63 -19.04
N VAL A 916 -21.28 60.55 -19.03
CA VAL A 916 -21.50 61.93 -19.48
C VAL A 916 -20.90 62.13 -20.86
N ALA A 917 -21.73 62.54 -21.82
CA ALA A 917 -21.34 63.02 -23.14
C ALA A 917 -21.36 64.56 -23.12
N VAL A 918 -20.22 65.19 -23.41
CA VAL A 918 -20.11 66.65 -23.41
C VAL A 918 -20.30 67.17 -24.83
N TYR A 919 -21.16 68.18 -24.99
CA TYR A 919 -21.46 68.81 -26.26
C TYR A 919 -21.15 70.30 -26.22
N SER A 920 -20.65 70.84 -27.32
CA SER A 920 -20.63 72.29 -27.57
C SER A 920 -21.82 72.69 -28.41
N THR A 921 -22.34 73.89 -28.19
CA THR A 921 -23.10 74.59 -29.23
C THR A 921 -22.13 75.24 -30.20
N SER A 922 -22.34 75.09 -31.50
CA SER A 922 -21.64 75.85 -32.55
C SER A 922 -21.97 77.33 -32.50
#